data_AF-A0A084ALQ2-F1
#
_entry.id   AF-A0A084ALQ2-F1
#
_cell.length_a   1.000
_cell.length_b   1.000
_cell.length_c   1.000
_cell.angle_alpha   90.00
_cell.angle_beta   90.00
_cell.angle_gamma   90.00
#
_symmetry.space_group_name_H-M   'P 1'
#
loop_
_entity.id
_entity.type
_entity.pdbx_description
1 polymer ?
#
loop_
_entity_poly.entity_id
_entity_poly.type
_entity_poly.pdbx_seq_one_letter_code
_entity_poly.pdbx_strand_id
1 'polypeptide(L)'
;MFDLERLIKPFASLEVVGLGSKFNIRTPSDHQFPNTPPPSPRAPRGRPALTHLIRLSTMMELVQSELRDATIAFAFDIDGVLVNGKEPIPGARETLAKLQRDNVPFIFLTNSGGVTEQVNLEKLEARLGNINFDNGQIVQSHTPFRALVNQYHDKTILVLGGHENQIRNLAKNYGFGDVVTSSDIVAYSDHVHPFPEMTTTHHLQYGRKWDRHHPLQISAILVWSSPRDWCLDLQLTYDLLVSSKGILGTRSPLIGDSTLQNHGYFQDEQPKLYFCNPDFEWSTQHEHPRFAQGAFREALSGIWNYRTKGVAELEYIICGKPTAITYEYGERALYSMSRGNPALRGRKIKTVYMIGDNPESDIAGANAYRTRTGSNWRSILVETGVHKAGCIPAHIPDHTAKDVNAAVNWALAQEGSAATKSTEQAGLMKCLLLQLVKWALGAWLNMWAEGRAELKGLSLISAATSLGSESMLQPDKPMEFRHQCNFGDWAQVFELSPAEATFLSTRSLCGSTVPDNRTAVPFKRVLVSRTGSYRVPMVGKEVHDALAAFVAERDWAQFHTPENLAKSIAIEASELLECFQWSAEADPKRVREELADVLTYCLLLADKIGVDPGRIVLEKLEVTRKKYPLDFSKDAVAVWRAHDERHSNWPVVYVLDDGRDTTKTNSNQLRDIYVGESLNAVGRLRQHLDTPAKQHLKNIHVIFDERFNKSVCLDLESYLIKMLAGDGANRVLNRNNGITESRYFQRELYREGFRNIFERLRADGVFTRGLHEIENSDLFKLSPFKALTDDQAASIEEILKGLLADLESGTNSMIVIQGDPGTGKTVAAVYFIKLLVDIQTFTTLEDLDSDARFATFFTDTNRELLQGLRVGLVVPQQSLRCSIKAVFKKTPGLHPSMVMTPFDVGQADGIFSLLLVDETHRLNQRANQPSGVLNAKFATITRDLFGSDDTSKTQLDWIRAKSRHQIFLLDAAQSVRPADLPSEVLSGLVADARASRRHFQLRTQMRVRAGSDFVSYVRWILDPHPLSLPRVLRDFGDYDFRTFDCVARMRDQIFQRDAEVGLARMVAGYAWEWKTKKDKTAFDIEIGDTRLSWNSTATDWISSSNALEEVGSIHTVQGYDLNYVGVIIGLDLRFDPAQRRLFIDRDSYFDKKGKENNPALGRTYSDDDLLRFITQIYAVLMTRGIRGTYVYACDPGLREYLKGLIPFHSRNPLR
;
A
#
# COMPACT_ATOMS: atom_id res chain seq x y z
N MET A 1 55.24 -43.56 -10.75
CA MET A 1 56.04 -42.77 -11.71
C MET A 1 55.62 -43.18 -13.12
N PHE A 2 54.52 -42.60 -13.62
CA PHE A 2 54.05 -42.66 -15.00
C PHE A 2 52.94 -41.58 -15.18
N ASP A 3 52.58 -41.28 -16.41
CA ASP A 3 51.50 -40.37 -16.82
C ASP A 3 51.63 -38.88 -16.40
N LEU A 4 52.83 -38.31 -16.61
CA LEU A 4 53.05 -36.85 -16.53
C LEU A 4 52.89 -36.14 -17.90
N GLU A 5 52.64 -36.88 -18.98
CA GLU A 5 52.55 -36.34 -20.35
C GLU A 5 51.19 -35.71 -20.69
N ARG A 6 50.14 -36.00 -19.93
CA ARG A 6 48.77 -35.57 -20.26
C ARG A 6 48.42 -34.14 -19.88
N LEU A 7 49.24 -33.48 -19.07
CA LEU A 7 49.01 -32.10 -18.57
C LEU A 7 49.63 -30.98 -19.42
N ILE A 8 50.40 -31.31 -20.47
CA ILE A 8 51.11 -30.31 -21.30
C ILE A 8 50.43 -30.07 -22.67
N LYS A 9 49.52 -30.97 -23.09
CA LYS A 9 48.74 -30.84 -24.34
C LYS A 9 47.41 -30.11 -24.10
N PRO A 10 47.44 -28.82 -23.77
CA PRO A 10 46.77 -27.87 -24.66
C PRO A 10 47.54 -26.56 -24.94
N PHE A 11 48.78 -26.38 -24.45
CA PHE A 11 49.57 -25.15 -24.69
C PHE A 11 50.27 -25.10 -26.07
N ALA A 12 49.66 -25.72 -27.10
CA ALA A 12 50.33 -25.97 -28.39
C ALA A 12 49.45 -25.75 -29.63
N SER A 13 48.45 -24.85 -29.58
CA SER A 13 47.80 -24.32 -30.79
C SER A 13 46.90 -23.10 -30.51
N LEU A 14 47.39 -21.89 -30.79
CA LEU A 14 46.68 -20.81 -31.53
C LEU A 14 47.44 -19.48 -31.39
N GLU A 15 48.21 -19.14 -32.42
CA GLU A 15 48.62 -17.75 -32.67
C GLU A 15 47.49 -16.96 -33.35
N VAL A 16 47.60 -15.63 -33.27
CA VAL A 16 46.61 -14.66 -33.71
C VAL A 16 46.52 -14.56 -35.24
N VAL A 17 45.35 -14.89 -35.82
CA VAL A 17 44.79 -14.21 -37.01
C VAL A 17 43.26 -14.19 -36.87
N GLY A 18 42.57 -13.05 -36.94
CA GLY A 18 43.06 -11.67 -37.00
C GLY A 18 41.90 -10.68 -37.17
N LEU A 19 42.15 -9.39 -36.91
CA LEU A 19 41.22 -8.30 -37.23
C LEU A 19 41.96 -7.23 -38.03
N GLY A 20 41.49 -7.00 -39.25
CA GLY A 20 41.98 -5.95 -40.15
C GLY A 20 41.13 -5.91 -41.41
N SER A 21 40.77 -4.76 -41.97
CA SER A 21 41.13 -3.38 -41.60
C SER A 21 40.19 -2.38 -42.31
N LYS A 22 40.48 -1.07 -42.22
CA LYS A 22 39.85 0.11 -42.87
C LYS A 22 38.69 0.73 -42.06
N PHE A 23 38.52 2.05 -41.95
CA PHE A 23 39.27 3.23 -42.46
C PHE A 23 38.83 4.48 -41.64
N ASN A 24 39.44 5.68 -41.62
CA ASN A 24 40.66 6.23 -42.26
C ASN A 24 41.13 7.49 -41.49
N ILE A 25 42.38 7.96 -41.67
CA ILE A 25 42.81 9.38 -41.84
C ILE A 25 44.35 9.44 -42.05
N ARG A 26 44.85 10.47 -42.74
CA ARG A 26 46.20 10.55 -43.33
C ARG A 26 47.17 11.48 -42.61
N THR A 27 48.47 11.18 -42.72
CA THR A 27 49.59 12.14 -42.79
C THR A 27 50.50 11.76 -43.98
N PRO A 28 51.38 12.65 -44.49
CA PRO A 28 51.90 12.55 -45.86
C PRO A 28 53.36 12.07 -46.05
N SER A 29 53.62 11.56 -47.26
CA SER A 29 54.86 11.57 -48.07
C SER A 29 56.17 10.93 -47.58
N ASP A 30 56.56 9.84 -48.26
CA ASP A 30 57.83 9.63 -49.01
C ASP A 30 59.23 9.74 -48.30
N HIS A 31 60.23 8.88 -48.55
CA HIS A 31 60.58 8.03 -49.71
C HIS A 31 61.55 6.86 -49.31
N GLN A 32 61.55 5.75 -50.09
CA GLN A 32 62.71 4.88 -50.52
C GLN A 32 63.69 4.26 -49.46
N PHE A 33 64.35 3.09 -49.63
CA PHE A 33 64.44 2.04 -50.68
C PHE A 33 64.85 0.64 -50.03
N PRO A 34 65.21 -0.49 -50.73
CA PRO A 34 64.68 -1.83 -50.36
C PRO A 34 65.69 -3.00 -50.15
N ASN A 35 65.17 -4.24 -50.04
CA ASN A 35 65.80 -5.58 -50.30
C ASN A 35 66.78 -6.13 -49.23
N THR A 36 67.02 -7.44 -48.98
CA THR A 36 66.51 -8.78 -49.42
C THR A 36 66.87 -9.87 -48.32
N PRO A 37 66.54 -11.21 -48.40
CA PRO A 37 66.34 -12.05 -47.19
C PRO A 37 67.43 -13.10 -46.75
N PRO A 38 67.24 -14.46 -46.67
CA PRO A 38 67.51 -15.27 -45.45
C PRO A 38 68.46 -16.50 -45.66
N PRO A 39 68.48 -17.64 -44.89
CA PRO A 39 68.34 -17.94 -43.43
C PRO A 39 69.41 -18.90 -42.80
N SER A 40 69.62 -18.85 -41.46
CA SER A 40 69.99 -20.00 -40.56
C SER A 40 71.41 -20.68 -40.67
N PRO A 41 71.80 -21.70 -39.86
CA PRO A 41 71.93 -21.76 -38.37
C PRO A 41 73.23 -22.46 -37.84
N ARG A 42 73.58 -22.35 -36.52
CA ARG A 42 74.29 -23.37 -35.67
C ARG A 42 74.48 -22.95 -34.18
N ALA A 43 74.94 -23.87 -33.33
CA ALA A 43 75.11 -23.78 -31.85
C ALA A 43 76.52 -24.35 -31.43
N PRO A 44 76.89 -24.77 -30.17
CA PRO A 44 76.21 -24.76 -28.85
C PRO A 44 77.10 -24.49 -27.57
N ARG A 45 76.52 -24.69 -26.35
CA ARG A 45 77.10 -25.10 -25.02
C ARG A 45 77.26 -24.06 -23.88
N GLY A 46 76.74 -24.39 -22.68
CA GLY A 46 77.30 -23.94 -21.37
C GLY A 46 76.31 -23.72 -20.19
N ARG A 47 76.44 -24.52 -19.11
CA ARG A 47 75.93 -24.31 -17.71
C ARG A 47 74.40 -24.09 -17.48
N PRO A 48 73.63 -25.09 -16.99
CA PRO A 48 72.20 -24.94 -16.64
C PRO A 48 71.86 -24.73 -15.14
N ALA A 49 72.68 -25.27 -14.22
CA ALA A 49 72.25 -25.54 -12.84
C ALA A 49 72.03 -24.29 -11.96
N LEU A 50 73.01 -23.37 -11.92
CA LEU A 50 72.91 -22.16 -11.10
C LEU A 50 71.75 -21.26 -11.58
N THR A 51 71.51 -21.25 -12.89
CA THR A 51 70.44 -20.49 -13.57
C THR A 51 69.04 -20.97 -13.17
N HIS A 52 68.87 -22.24 -12.78
CA HIS A 52 67.59 -22.76 -12.27
C HIS A 52 67.35 -22.35 -10.81
N LEU A 53 68.37 -22.36 -9.95
CA LEU A 53 68.23 -21.92 -8.56
C LEU A 53 67.92 -20.42 -8.47
N ILE A 54 68.59 -19.59 -9.28
CA ILE A 54 68.29 -18.15 -9.36
C ILE A 54 66.88 -17.92 -9.92
N ARG A 55 66.46 -18.65 -10.97
CA ARG A 55 65.08 -18.57 -11.46
C ARG A 55 64.06 -18.97 -10.38
N LEU A 56 64.35 -19.98 -9.56
CA LEU A 56 63.48 -20.37 -8.45
C LEU A 56 63.40 -19.30 -7.36
N SER A 57 64.51 -18.65 -6.98
CA SER A 57 64.44 -17.55 -6.00
C SER A 57 63.68 -16.35 -6.56
N THR A 58 63.97 -15.90 -7.78
CA THR A 58 63.25 -14.78 -8.41
C THR A 58 61.78 -15.10 -8.66
N MET A 59 61.42 -16.35 -8.99
CA MET A 59 60.03 -16.77 -9.13
C MET A 59 59.31 -16.85 -7.76
N MET A 60 60.01 -17.22 -6.68
CA MET A 60 59.47 -17.13 -5.32
C MET A 60 59.33 -15.67 -4.86
N GLU A 61 60.24 -14.78 -5.24
CA GLU A 61 60.12 -13.34 -4.97
C GLU A 61 58.94 -12.71 -5.73
N LEU A 62 58.73 -13.09 -7.00
CA LEU A 62 57.56 -12.68 -7.78
C LEU A 62 56.24 -13.19 -7.20
N VAL A 63 56.15 -14.47 -6.82
CA VAL A 63 54.95 -15.01 -6.14
C VAL A 63 54.74 -14.33 -4.78
N GLN A 64 55.81 -13.99 -4.06
CA GLN A 64 55.71 -13.21 -2.82
C GLN A 64 55.50 -11.71 -3.03
N SER A 65 55.67 -11.14 -4.24
CA SER A 65 55.24 -9.77 -4.53
C SER A 65 53.77 -9.76 -4.93
N GLU A 66 53.33 -10.65 -5.83
CA GLU A 66 51.90 -10.80 -6.18
C GLU A 66 51.00 -11.03 -4.94
N LEU A 67 51.48 -11.80 -3.95
CA LEU A 67 50.77 -12.02 -2.68
C LEU A 67 50.86 -10.85 -1.68
N ARG A 68 51.71 -9.85 -1.90
CA ARG A 68 51.81 -8.60 -1.10
C ARG A 68 51.20 -7.38 -1.82
N ASP A 69 51.04 -7.46 -3.13
CA ASP A 69 50.47 -6.42 -4.00
C ASP A 69 48.95 -6.59 -4.21
N ALA A 70 48.34 -7.66 -3.69
CA ALA A 70 46.89 -7.88 -3.73
C ALA A 70 46.15 -7.22 -2.55
N THR A 71 45.05 -6.52 -2.82
CA THR A 71 44.10 -6.03 -1.80
C THR A 71 42.67 -6.49 -2.09
N ILE A 72 41.81 -6.52 -1.09
CA ILE A 72 40.36 -6.53 -1.30
C ILE A 72 39.79 -5.11 -1.33
N ALA A 73 38.53 -5.00 -1.75
CA ALA A 73 37.72 -3.80 -1.72
C ALA A 73 36.27 -4.13 -1.33
N PHE A 74 35.50 -3.10 -0.97
CA PHE A 74 34.05 -3.19 -0.73
C PHE A 74 33.26 -2.24 -1.64
N ALA A 75 32.04 -2.63 -1.98
CA ALA A 75 31.02 -1.74 -2.53
C ALA A 75 29.76 -1.90 -1.68
N PHE A 76 29.19 -0.79 -1.19
CA PHE A 76 28.01 -0.78 -0.34
C PHE A 76 26.85 -0.11 -1.07
N ASP A 77 25.62 -0.63 -0.98
CA ASP A 77 24.47 0.29 -1.10
C ASP A 77 24.37 1.18 0.15
N ILE A 78 23.52 2.20 0.09
CA ILE A 78 23.31 3.18 1.13
C ILE A 78 22.02 2.85 1.88
N ASP A 79 20.89 2.91 1.18
CA ASP A 79 19.58 2.60 1.73
C ASP A 79 19.50 1.09 2.03
N GLY A 80 18.90 0.71 3.16
CA GLY A 80 18.78 -0.70 3.60
C GLY A 80 20.07 -1.34 4.14
N VAL A 81 21.25 -0.80 3.83
CA VAL A 81 22.57 -1.34 4.21
C VAL A 81 23.31 -0.47 5.23
N LEU A 82 23.34 0.85 5.01
CA LEU A 82 24.03 1.83 5.88
C LEU A 82 23.05 2.73 6.63
N VAL A 83 21.87 2.99 6.05
CA VAL A 83 20.79 3.81 6.63
C VAL A 83 19.43 3.19 6.33
N ASN A 84 18.47 3.37 7.23
CA ASN A 84 17.05 3.09 6.99
C ASN A 84 16.27 4.41 7.01
N GLY A 85 15.98 4.94 5.82
CA GLY A 85 15.28 6.23 5.63
C GLY A 85 16.12 7.45 6.04
N LYS A 86 16.18 7.74 7.34
CA LYS A 86 17.03 8.78 7.94
C LYS A 86 18.01 8.22 8.99
N GLU A 87 17.66 7.13 9.64
CA GLU A 87 18.42 6.59 10.77
C GLU A 87 19.61 5.74 10.27
N PRO A 88 20.80 5.85 10.89
CA PRO A 88 21.93 4.98 10.59
C PRO A 88 21.68 3.55 11.09
N ILE A 89 22.09 2.56 10.30
CA ILE A 89 22.04 1.15 10.72
C ILE A 89 23.11 0.91 11.80
N PRO A 90 22.79 0.23 12.93
CA PRO A 90 23.73 0.00 14.01
C PRO A 90 25.04 -0.64 13.53
N GLY A 91 26.17 -0.07 13.92
CA GLY A 91 27.51 -0.53 13.52
C GLY A 91 27.99 -0.04 12.15
N ALA A 92 27.16 0.63 11.34
CA ALA A 92 27.55 1.10 10.00
C ALA A 92 28.71 2.12 10.07
N ARG A 93 28.60 3.12 10.95
CA ARG A 93 29.64 4.14 11.20
C ARG A 93 30.96 3.49 11.63
N GLU A 94 30.91 2.59 12.59
CA GLU A 94 32.07 1.91 13.17
C GLU A 94 32.77 1.03 12.13
N THR A 95 31.99 0.40 11.25
CA THR A 95 32.47 -0.44 10.15
C THR A 95 33.18 0.39 9.08
N LEU A 96 32.60 1.50 8.62
CA LEU A 96 33.24 2.37 7.63
C LEU A 96 34.48 3.07 8.21
N ALA A 97 34.42 3.55 9.46
CA ALA A 97 35.57 4.11 10.15
C ALA A 97 36.70 3.09 10.37
N LYS A 98 36.37 1.81 10.56
CA LYS A 98 37.34 0.70 10.56
C LYS A 98 38.00 0.54 9.19
N LEU A 99 37.23 0.45 8.11
CA LEU A 99 37.79 0.29 6.77
C LEU A 99 38.68 1.48 6.35
N GLN A 100 38.31 2.71 6.71
CA GLN A 100 39.18 3.89 6.51
C GLN A 100 40.51 3.79 7.28
N ARG A 101 40.45 3.46 8.58
CA ARG A 101 41.64 3.29 9.44
C ARG A 101 42.57 2.20 8.91
N ASP A 102 41.98 1.07 8.54
CA ASP A 102 42.67 -0.12 8.07
C ASP A 102 43.12 0.02 6.60
N ASN A 103 42.87 1.19 5.97
CA ASN A 103 43.19 1.54 4.58
C ASN A 103 42.59 0.59 3.53
N VAL A 104 41.43 0.00 3.81
CA VAL A 104 40.71 -0.87 2.86
C VAL A 104 39.85 0.00 1.91
N PRO A 105 40.02 -0.09 0.59
CA PRO A 105 39.26 0.72 -0.36
C PRO A 105 37.77 0.31 -0.39
N PHE A 106 36.87 1.29 -0.29
CA PHE A 106 35.44 1.09 -0.51
C PHE A 106 34.76 2.23 -1.28
N ILE A 107 33.64 1.90 -1.94
CA ILE A 107 32.71 2.85 -2.58
C ILE A 107 31.27 2.65 -2.09
N PHE A 108 30.45 3.67 -2.31
CA PHE A 108 28.99 3.60 -2.24
C PHE A 108 28.44 3.47 -3.67
N LEU A 109 27.61 2.45 -3.92
CA LEU A 109 27.08 2.09 -5.23
C LEU A 109 25.56 1.97 -5.14
N THR A 110 24.84 3.04 -5.48
CA THR A 110 23.41 3.18 -5.21
C THR A 110 22.58 3.53 -6.44
N ASN A 111 21.33 3.10 -6.47
CA ASN A 111 20.35 3.55 -7.47
C ASN A 111 19.66 4.87 -7.07
N SER A 112 19.83 5.34 -5.83
CA SER A 112 19.33 6.63 -5.33
C SER A 112 20.00 7.84 -6.02
N GLY A 113 19.20 8.77 -6.54
CA GLY A 113 19.65 9.82 -7.48
C GLY A 113 18.94 11.18 -7.36
N GLY A 114 19.29 12.10 -8.26
CA GLY A 114 18.65 13.41 -8.46
C GLY A 114 19.43 14.62 -7.91
N VAL A 115 20.58 14.42 -7.26
CA VAL A 115 21.45 15.48 -6.71
C VAL A 115 22.89 15.30 -7.21
N THR A 116 23.78 16.26 -6.96
CA THR A 116 25.21 16.04 -7.15
C THR A 116 25.74 15.00 -6.15
N GLU A 117 26.79 14.29 -6.55
CA GLU A 117 27.49 13.30 -5.72
C GLU A 117 27.85 13.89 -4.34
N GLN A 118 28.42 15.09 -4.33
CA GLN A 118 28.75 15.85 -3.12
C GLN A 118 27.52 16.06 -2.21
N VAL A 119 26.40 16.53 -2.75
CA VAL A 119 25.19 16.84 -1.96
C VAL A 119 24.47 15.56 -1.50
N ASN A 120 24.77 14.39 -2.07
CA ASN A 120 24.35 13.11 -1.49
C ASN A 120 25.34 12.65 -0.40
N LEU A 121 26.64 12.80 -0.65
CA LEU A 121 27.70 12.43 0.30
C LEU A 121 27.57 13.22 1.61
N GLU A 122 27.49 14.56 1.56
CA GLU A 122 27.27 15.45 2.72
C GLU A 122 26.07 15.00 3.60
N LYS A 123 25.02 14.46 2.99
CA LYS A 123 23.84 13.93 3.71
C LYS A 123 24.10 12.56 4.35
N LEU A 124 24.87 11.70 3.67
CA LEU A 124 25.28 10.40 4.22
C LEU A 124 26.28 10.59 5.38
N GLU A 125 27.25 11.49 5.22
CA GLU A 125 28.19 11.90 6.26
C GLU A 125 27.45 12.40 7.51
N ALA A 126 26.47 13.30 7.34
CA ALA A 126 25.64 13.80 8.43
C ALA A 126 24.84 12.70 9.14
N ARG A 127 24.17 11.80 8.39
CA ARG A 127 23.43 10.65 8.96
C ARG A 127 24.33 9.68 9.73
N LEU A 128 25.57 9.49 9.25
CA LEU A 128 26.57 8.63 9.90
C LEU A 128 27.39 9.37 10.98
N GLY A 129 26.99 10.59 11.37
CA GLY A 129 27.58 11.33 12.49
C GLY A 129 28.85 12.10 12.16
N ASN A 130 28.94 12.71 10.98
CA ASN A 130 30.08 13.49 10.48
C ASN A 130 31.38 12.66 10.43
N ILE A 131 31.31 11.53 9.72
CA ILE A 131 32.47 10.83 9.15
C ILE A 131 32.69 11.39 7.74
N ASN A 132 33.93 11.68 7.35
CA ASN A 132 34.22 12.30 6.04
C ASN A 132 34.59 11.27 4.98
N PHE A 133 34.19 11.48 3.73
CA PHE A 133 34.50 10.66 2.56
C PHE A 133 35.03 11.51 1.39
N ASP A 134 35.63 10.87 0.38
CA ASP A 134 35.99 11.55 -0.88
C ASP A 134 34.80 11.53 -1.84
N ASN A 135 34.53 12.65 -2.53
CA ASN A 135 33.53 12.76 -3.60
C ASN A 135 33.66 11.67 -4.69
N GLY A 136 34.87 11.12 -4.90
CA GLY A 136 35.12 9.99 -5.78
C GLY A 136 34.63 8.63 -5.27
N GLN A 137 34.16 8.52 -4.02
CA GLN A 137 33.68 7.26 -3.44
C GLN A 137 32.22 6.94 -3.73
N ILE A 138 31.39 7.91 -4.14
CA ILE A 138 29.96 7.67 -4.39
C ILE A 138 29.64 7.58 -5.89
N VAL A 139 28.94 6.52 -6.26
CA VAL A 139 28.44 6.26 -7.61
C VAL A 139 26.92 6.09 -7.51
N GLN A 140 26.21 7.09 -8.04
CA GLN A 140 24.74 7.11 -8.11
C GLN A 140 24.26 6.57 -9.46
N SER A 141 22.97 6.27 -9.56
CA SER A 141 22.26 5.85 -10.77
C SER A 141 22.67 6.63 -12.03
N HIS A 142 22.70 7.96 -11.95
CA HIS A 142 23.05 8.85 -13.06
C HIS A 142 24.55 9.18 -13.20
N THR A 143 25.40 8.84 -12.22
CA THR A 143 26.85 9.14 -12.29
C THR A 143 27.54 8.58 -13.55
N PRO A 144 27.17 7.40 -14.10
CA PRO A 144 27.66 6.94 -15.39
C PRO A 144 27.41 7.88 -16.59
N PHE A 145 26.40 8.74 -16.55
CA PHE A 145 26.14 9.72 -17.62
C PHE A 145 27.28 10.73 -17.80
N ARG A 146 28.18 10.90 -16.83
CA ARG A 146 29.45 11.66 -17.01
C ARG A 146 30.26 11.16 -18.21
N ALA A 147 30.18 9.88 -18.56
CA ALA A 147 30.87 9.32 -19.73
C ALA A 147 30.25 9.74 -21.08
N LEU A 148 28.98 10.15 -21.09
CA LEU A 148 28.26 10.58 -22.31
C LEU A 148 28.56 12.03 -22.69
N VAL A 149 29.16 12.82 -21.80
CA VAL A 149 29.50 14.24 -22.02
C VAL A 149 30.38 14.40 -23.26
N ASN A 150 31.39 13.54 -23.43
CA ASN A 150 32.27 13.55 -24.61
C ASN A 150 31.57 13.30 -25.96
N GLN A 151 30.32 12.83 -25.95
CA GLN A 151 29.52 12.53 -27.14
C GLN A 151 28.44 13.60 -27.44
N TYR A 152 28.08 14.39 -26.42
CA TYR A 152 26.91 15.29 -26.42
C TYR A 152 27.15 16.69 -25.81
N HIS A 153 28.38 17.04 -25.39
CA HIS A 153 28.70 18.37 -24.84
C HIS A 153 28.27 19.52 -25.78
N ASP A 154 28.50 19.33 -27.08
CA ASP A 154 28.22 20.25 -28.18
C ASP A 154 26.77 20.19 -28.71
N LYS A 155 25.90 19.38 -28.09
CA LYS A 155 24.57 19.04 -28.60
C LYS A 155 23.47 19.28 -27.58
N THR A 156 22.29 19.62 -28.10
CA THR A 156 21.07 19.75 -27.32
C THR A 156 20.58 18.38 -26.84
N ILE A 157 20.49 18.20 -25.53
CA ILE A 157 19.89 17.00 -24.90
C ILE A 157 18.60 17.34 -24.15
N LEU A 158 17.65 16.41 -24.14
CA LEU A 158 16.47 16.47 -23.27
C LEU A 158 16.77 15.71 -21.98
N VAL A 159 16.58 16.35 -20.82
CA VAL A 159 16.69 15.71 -19.50
C VAL A 159 15.33 15.62 -18.80
N LEU A 160 14.97 14.42 -18.35
CA LEU A 160 13.70 14.08 -17.71
C LEU A 160 13.91 13.58 -16.27
N GLY A 161 12.85 13.59 -15.46
CA GLY A 161 12.85 13.05 -14.08
C GLY A 161 12.88 14.07 -12.94
N GLY A 162 13.12 15.34 -13.23
CA GLY A 162 13.59 16.31 -12.24
C GLY A 162 12.53 17.04 -11.43
N HIS A 163 13.01 17.87 -10.51
CA HIS A 163 12.25 18.93 -9.87
C HIS A 163 12.85 20.27 -10.30
N GLU A 164 12.04 21.19 -10.82
CA GLU A 164 12.50 22.55 -11.18
C GLU A 164 13.71 22.53 -12.14
N ASN A 165 14.70 23.40 -11.91
CA ASN A 165 15.98 23.42 -12.63
C ASN A 165 17.03 22.44 -12.07
N GLN A 166 16.70 21.59 -11.08
CA GLN A 166 17.68 20.74 -10.37
C GLN A 166 18.46 19.81 -11.32
N ILE A 167 17.76 19.04 -12.17
CA ILE A 167 18.41 18.14 -13.13
C ILE A 167 19.13 18.90 -14.27
N ARG A 168 18.63 20.09 -14.64
CA ARG A 168 19.25 20.93 -15.66
C ARG A 168 20.62 21.40 -15.18
N ASN A 169 20.68 21.88 -13.94
CA ASN A 169 21.91 22.31 -13.30
C ASN A 169 22.86 21.12 -13.06
N LEU A 170 22.34 19.96 -12.66
CA LEU A 170 23.12 18.75 -12.48
C LEU A 170 23.77 18.25 -13.79
N ALA A 171 23.04 18.25 -14.91
CA ALA A 171 23.60 17.90 -16.21
C ALA A 171 24.65 18.93 -16.68
N LYS A 172 24.41 20.23 -16.47
CA LYS A 172 25.41 21.27 -16.75
C LYS A 172 26.66 21.13 -15.89
N ASN A 173 26.52 20.73 -14.62
CA ASN A 173 27.65 20.45 -13.72
C ASN A 173 28.46 19.21 -14.14
N TYR A 174 27.89 18.27 -14.90
CA TYR A 174 28.65 17.18 -15.55
C TYR A 174 29.36 17.65 -16.82
N GLY A 175 28.94 18.74 -17.44
CA GLY A 175 29.52 19.31 -18.66
C GLY A 175 28.65 19.22 -19.93
N PHE A 176 27.35 18.92 -19.83
CA PHE A 176 26.46 19.03 -20.99
C PHE A 176 26.15 20.51 -21.30
N GLY A 177 26.39 20.95 -22.55
CA GLY A 177 26.29 22.36 -22.95
C GLY A 177 24.87 22.92 -22.98
N ASP A 178 24.05 22.46 -23.93
CA ASP A 178 22.62 22.79 -23.96
C ASP A 178 21.73 21.64 -23.47
N VAL A 179 20.86 21.99 -22.52
CA VAL A 179 20.15 21.05 -21.65
C VAL A 179 18.71 21.53 -21.55
N VAL A 180 17.85 20.88 -22.32
CA VAL A 180 16.40 21.12 -22.44
C VAL A 180 15.66 20.25 -21.42
N THR A 181 14.54 20.77 -20.89
CA THR A 181 13.60 20.02 -20.03
C THR A 181 12.22 19.98 -20.66
N SER A 182 11.31 19.12 -20.18
CA SER A 182 9.92 19.13 -20.64
C SER A 182 9.22 20.48 -20.41
N SER A 183 9.58 21.23 -19.36
CA SER A 183 9.14 22.63 -19.16
C SER A 183 9.57 23.59 -20.29
N ASP A 184 10.77 23.44 -20.84
CA ASP A 184 11.20 24.26 -21.99
C ASP A 184 10.36 23.92 -23.23
N ILE A 185 10.02 22.63 -23.42
CA ILE A 185 9.25 22.20 -24.59
C ILE A 185 7.80 22.70 -24.50
N VAL A 186 7.19 22.69 -23.31
CA VAL A 186 5.87 23.34 -23.09
C VAL A 186 5.94 24.86 -23.31
N ALA A 187 7.05 25.51 -22.95
CA ALA A 187 7.27 26.93 -23.23
C ALA A 187 7.53 27.22 -24.73
N TYR A 188 8.06 26.25 -25.49
CA TYR A 188 8.22 26.30 -26.94
C TYR A 188 6.90 26.07 -27.67
N SER A 189 6.11 25.07 -27.27
CA SER A 189 4.79 24.75 -27.82
C SER A 189 3.83 24.23 -26.75
N ASP A 190 2.70 24.91 -26.65
CA ASP A 190 1.63 24.75 -25.67
C ASP A 190 0.62 23.63 -26.02
N HIS A 191 0.75 23.00 -27.19
CA HIS A 191 -0.16 21.95 -27.67
C HIS A 191 0.43 20.53 -27.62
N VAL A 192 1.61 20.36 -27.01
CA VAL A 192 2.39 19.10 -27.06
C VAL A 192 1.79 17.97 -26.19
N HIS A 193 0.87 18.29 -25.29
CA HIS A 193 0.12 17.29 -24.51
C HIS A 193 -1.32 17.79 -24.24
N PRO A 194 -2.31 16.90 -24.02
CA PRO A 194 -3.73 17.26 -24.02
C PRO A 194 -4.29 17.77 -22.67
N PHE A 195 -3.47 17.94 -21.63
CA PHE A 195 -3.92 18.26 -20.26
C PHE A 195 -3.18 19.45 -19.61
N PRO A 196 -2.98 20.59 -20.32
CA PRO A 196 -2.16 21.69 -19.82
C PRO A 196 -2.61 22.23 -18.45
N GLU A 197 -3.90 22.16 -18.13
CA GLU A 197 -4.48 22.65 -16.87
C GLU A 197 -3.92 21.93 -15.63
N MET A 198 -3.38 20.72 -15.79
CA MET A 198 -2.88 19.92 -14.67
C MET A 198 -1.49 20.36 -14.18
N THR A 199 -0.62 20.85 -15.07
CA THR A 199 0.79 21.13 -14.76
C THR A 199 1.32 22.49 -15.25
N THR A 200 0.50 23.30 -15.93
CA THR A 200 0.85 24.63 -16.47
C THR A 200 1.66 25.52 -15.53
N THR A 201 1.27 25.64 -14.25
CA THR A 201 1.97 26.55 -13.30
C THR A 201 3.45 26.18 -13.12
N HIS A 202 3.79 24.89 -13.12
CA HIS A 202 5.18 24.45 -13.01
C HIS A 202 5.95 24.72 -14.31
N HIS A 203 5.40 24.32 -15.45
CA HIS A 203 6.10 24.46 -16.73
C HIS A 203 6.26 25.93 -17.16
N LEU A 204 5.29 26.80 -16.86
CA LEU A 204 5.42 28.26 -17.06
C LEU A 204 6.51 28.90 -16.18
N GLN A 205 6.75 28.38 -14.98
CA GLN A 205 7.73 28.94 -14.04
C GLN A 205 9.17 28.52 -14.37
N TYR A 206 9.37 27.30 -14.86
CA TYR A 206 10.72 26.71 -15.05
C TYR A 206 11.11 26.48 -16.52
N GLY A 207 10.20 26.74 -17.47
CA GLY A 207 10.45 26.68 -18.92
C GLY A 207 11.13 27.93 -19.46
N ARG A 208 12.23 27.76 -20.20
CA ARG A 208 12.91 28.84 -20.92
C ARG A 208 12.13 29.17 -22.20
N LYS A 209 11.80 30.45 -22.40
CA LYS A 209 11.30 30.93 -23.71
C LYS A 209 12.41 30.79 -24.74
N TRP A 210 12.07 30.23 -25.90
CA TRP A 210 12.99 29.89 -26.98
C TRP A 210 12.52 30.53 -28.29
N ASP A 211 13.45 30.87 -29.18
CA ASP A 211 13.11 31.48 -30.48
C ASP A 211 12.53 30.43 -31.45
N ARG A 212 11.27 30.62 -31.82
CA ARG A 212 10.53 29.72 -32.74
C ARG A 212 11.06 29.75 -34.19
N HIS A 213 12.00 30.64 -34.53
CA HIS A 213 12.60 30.69 -35.88
C HIS A 213 13.57 29.54 -36.19
N HIS A 214 14.02 28.76 -35.20
CA HIS A 214 14.84 27.57 -35.42
C HIS A 214 14.13 26.27 -34.95
N PRO A 215 14.19 25.16 -35.73
CA PRO A 215 13.67 23.86 -35.29
C PRO A 215 14.45 23.33 -34.09
N LEU A 216 13.74 22.91 -33.03
CA LEU A 216 14.37 22.32 -31.85
C LEU A 216 14.75 20.85 -32.11
N GLN A 217 16.04 20.60 -32.33
CA GLN A 217 16.60 19.27 -32.54
C GLN A 217 17.16 18.70 -31.23
N ILE A 218 16.71 17.52 -30.82
CA ILE A 218 17.19 16.80 -29.63
C ILE A 218 18.09 15.63 -30.08
N SER A 219 19.33 15.55 -29.56
CA SER A 219 20.30 14.50 -29.92
C SER A 219 20.30 13.28 -28.97
N ALA A 220 19.79 13.43 -27.75
CA ALA A 220 19.60 12.34 -26.79
C ALA A 220 18.52 12.71 -25.75
N ILE A 221 17.89 11.68 -25.18
CA ILE A 221 16.93 11.77 -24.09
C ILE A 221 17.54 11.05 -22.89
N LEU A 222 17.85 11.78 -21.81
CA LEU A 222 18.42 11.22 -20.58
C LEU A 222 17.38 11.32 -19.47
N VAL A 223 16.96 10.18 -18.93
CA VAL A 223 16.00 10.08 -17.83
C VAL A 223 16.79 9.93 -16.53
N TRP A 224 16.95 11.03 -15.78
CA TRP A 224 17.87 11.15 -14.62
C TRP A 224 17.27 10.70 -13.27
N SER A 225 15.94 10.56 -13.23
CA SER A 225 15.15 10.06 -12.10
C SER A 225 13.74 9.72 -12.59
N SER A 226 12.83 9.22 -11.75
CA SER A 226 11.44 8.98 -12.17
C SER A 226 10.76 10.29 -12.61
N PRO A 227 10.20 10.37 -13.84
CA PRO A 227 9.43 11.53 -14.30
C PRO A 227 8.21 11.83 -13.42
N ARG A 228 7.72 13.08 -13.49
CA ARG A 228 6.65 13.57 -12.59
C ARG A 228 5.32 13.82 -13.30
N ASP A 229 5.37 14.31 -14.53
CA ASP A 229 4.21 14.35 -15.41
C ASP A 229 4.39 13.24 -16.46
N TRP A 230 3.97 12.02 -16.12
CA TRP A 230 4.14 10.88 -17.02
C TRP A 230 3.38 11.07 -18.33
N CYS A 231 2.30 11.86 -18.37
CA CYS A 231 1.57 12.09 -19.62
C CYS A 231 2.39 12.95 -20.57
N LEU A 232 2.93 14.07 -20.10
CA LEU A 232 3.82 14.94 -20.88
C LEU A 232 5.13 14.22 -21.22
N ASP A 233 5.81 13.65 -20.22
CA ASP A 233 7.15 13.09 -20.38
C ASP A 233 7.14 11.82 -21.27
N LEU A 234 6.09 10.96 -21.22
CA LEU A 234 5.95 9.83 -22.17
C LEU A 234 5.60 10.30 -23.59
N GLN A 235 4.72 11.29 -23.74
CA GLN A 235 4.34 11.84 -25.06
C GLN A 235 5.55 12.46 -25.76
N LEU A 236 6.32 13.28 -25.04
CA LEU A 236 7.58 13.87 -25.51
C LEU A 236 8.60 12.81 -25.92
N THR A 237 8.81 11.78 -25.08
CA THR A 237 9.74 10.71 -25.40
C THR A 237 9.30 9.96 -26.65
N TYR A 238 8.04 9.50 -26.74
CA TYR A 238 7.52 8.83 -27.93
C TYR A 238 7.67 9.69 -29.19
N ASP A 239 7.27 10.97 -29.13
CA ASP A 239 7.29 11.87 -30.28
C ASP A 239 8.69 12.08 -30.87
N LEU A 240 9.71 12.18 -30.00
CA LEU A 240 11.09 12.31 -30.41
C LEU A 240 11.68 11.00 -30.96
N LEU A 241 11.31 9.84 -30.40
CA LEU A 241 11.74 8.52 -30.90
C LEU A 241 11.14 8.16 -32.27
N VAL A 242 10.04 8.83 -32.69
CA VAL A 242 9.47 8.70 -34.04
C VAL A 242 9.67 9.94 -34.93
N SER A 243 10.43 10.93 -34.48
CA SER A 243 10.77 12.14 -35.24
C SER A 243 11.72 11.85 -36.40
N SER A 244 11.92 12.82 -37.28
CA SER A 244 13.06 12.83 -38.21
C SER A 244 14.23 13.59 -37.55
N LYS A 245 15.39 12.94 -37.44
CA LYS A 245 16.65 13.49 -36.92
C LYS A 245 16.59 14.11 -35.51
N GLY A 246 15.59 13.75 -34.71
CA GLY A 246 15.35 14.37 -33.40
C GLY A 246 14.67 15.73 -33.43
N ILE A 247 14.18 16.19 -34.58
CA ILE A 247 13.53 17.51 -34.71
C ILE A 247 12.10 17.43 -34.18
N LEU A 248 11.81 18.19 -33.13
CA LEU A 248 10.50 18.24 -32.48
C LEU A 248 9.39 18.63 -33.47
N GLY A 249 8.25 17.94 -33.40
CA GLY A 249 7.10 18.15 -34.28
C GLY A 249 7.18 17.48 -35.66
N THR A 250 8.30 16.81 -35.98
CA THR A 250 8.43 16.03 -37.23
C THR A 250 8.07 14.55 -37.03
N ARG A 251 8.01 13.80 -38.14
CA ARG A 251 7.98 12.33 -38.18
C ARG A 251 8.99 11.85 -39.21
N SER A 252 9.68 10.75 -38.96
CA SER A 252 10.58 10.17 -39.97
C SER A 252 9.80 9.52 -41.11
N PRO A 253 10.21 9.73 -42.38
CA PRO A 253 9.60 9.07 -43.54
C PRO A 253 10.02 7.59 -43.67
N LEU A 254 11.01 7.10 -42.90
CA LEU A 254 11.47 5.72 -42.95
C LEU A 254 10.59 4.76 -42.12
N ILE A 255 9.81 5.30 -41.17
CA ILE A 255 9.05 4.52 -40.20
C ILE A 255 7.93 3.73 -40.88
N GLY A 256 7.96 2.41 -40.69
CA GLY A 256 7.02 1.45 -41.28
C GLY A 256 7.57 0.72 -42.51
N ASP A 257 8.74 1.08 -43.03
CA ASP A 257 9.40 0.34 -44.11
C ASP A 257 9.96 -0.99 -43.58
N SER A 258 9.27 -2.08 -43.92
CA SER A 258 9.63 -3.45 -43.54
C SER A 258 10.89 -3.99 -44.25
N THR A 259 11.52 -3.22 -45.13
CA THR A 259 12.82 -3.58 -45.74
C THR A 259 14.01 -3.06 -44.94
N LEU A 260 13.79 -2.10 -44.03
CA LEU A 260 14.81 -1.53 -43.16
C LEU A 260 14.88 -2.24 -41.81
N GLN A 261 16.06 -2.18 -41.17
CA GLN A 261 16.23 -2.69 -39.81
C GLN A 261 15.24 -2.03 -38.85
N ASN A 262 14.68 -2.83 -37.93
CA ASN A 262 13.68 -2.39 -36.95
C ASN A 262 12.50 -1.64 -37.59
N HIS A 263 12.06 -2.04 -38.81
CA HIS A 263 11.02 -1.40 -39.61
C HIS A 263 11.22 0.11 -39.84
N GLY A 264 12.48 0.53 -39.98
CA GLY A 264 12.86 1.94 -40.20
C GLY A 264 12.82 2.83 -38.95
N TYR A 265 12.38 2.30 -37.80
CA TYR A 265 12.55 2.98 -36.52
C TYR A 265 14.06 3.05 -36.17
N PHE A 266 14.48 4.15 -35.56
CA PHE A 266 15.89 4.48 -35.24
C PHE A 266 16.85 4.62 -36.44
N GLN A 267 16.36 4.56 -37.69
CA GLN A 267 17.19 4.65 -38.91
C GLN A 267 17.35 6.07 -39.50
N ASP A 268 16.78 7.11 -38.87
CA ASP A 268 16.79 8.50 -39.34
C ASP A 268 17.25 9.45 -38.22
N GLU A 269 18.42 9.16 -37.65
CA GLU A 269 19.12 9.96 -36.64
C GLU A 269 18.27 10.37 -35.42
N GLN A 270 17.33 9.52 -35.00
CA GLN A 270 16.54 9.77 -33.79
C GLN A 270 17.41 9.78 -32.51
N PRO A 271 17.02 10.58 -31.48
CA PRO A 271 17.77 10.67 -30.24
C PRO A 271 17.82 9.34 -29.50
N LYS A 272 19.01 8.98 -29.03
CA LYS A 272 19.19 7.80 -28.17
C LYS A 272 18.56 8.04 -26.79
N LEU A 273 17.82 7.04 -26.31
CA LEU A 273 17.19 7.03 -25.00
C LEU A 273 18.11 6.39 -23.96
N TYR A 274 18.29 7.08 -22.83
CA TYR A 274 19.11 6.65 -21.71
C TYR A 274 18.33 6.67 -20.40
N PHE A 275 18.30 5.53 -19.70
CA PHE A 275 17.79 5.38 -18.33
C PHE A 275 18.95 5.20 -17.34
N CYS A 276 18.74 5.58 -16.09
CA CYS A 276 19.75 5.54 -15.03
C CYS A 276 19.39 4.65 -13.83
N ASN A 277 18.13 4.24 -13.69
CA ASN A 277 17.69 3.30 -12.67
C ASN A 277 16.73 2.26 -13.30
N PRO A 278 17.06 0.94 -13.25
CA PRO A 278 16.20 -0.13 -13.75
C PRO A 278 15.17 -0.65 -12.74
N ASP A 279 15.26 -0.24 -11.46
CA ASP A 279 14.35 -0.67 -10.41
C ASP A 279 12.90 -0.36 -10.83
N PHE A 280 12.03 -1.36 -10.77
CA PHE A 280 10.59 -1.18 -11.06
C PHE A 280 9.88 -0.52 -9.87
N GLU A 281 10.31 -0.85 -8.65
CA GLU A 281 9.78 -0.33 -7.39
C GLU A 281 10.92 0.05 -6.43
N TRP A 282 10.66 1.01 -5.53
CA TRP A 282 11.59 1.43 -4.47
C TRP A 282 10.86 1.73 -3.16
N SER A 283 11.54 1.53 -2.04
CA SER A 283 11.01 1.79 -0.70
C SER A 283 10.96 3.29 -0.37
N THR A 284 9.91 3.73 0.30
CA THR A 284 9.75 5.13 0.76
C THR A 284 9.12 5.14 2.16
N GLN A 285 8.68 6.29 2.67
CA GLN A 285 7.90 6.37 3.92
C GLN A 285 6.48 5.79 3.82
N HIS A 286 6.07 5.31 2.64
CA HIS A 286 4.79 4.65 2.39
C HIS A 286 4.88 3.14 2.66
N GLU A 287 3.85 2.53 3.28
CA GLU A 287 3.77 1.11 3.72
C GLU A 287 4.00 0.05 2.63
N HIS A 288 4.01 0.46 1.37
CA HIS A 288 4.25 -0.39 0.19
C HIS A 288 5.26 0.30 -0.73
N PRO A 289 6.14 -0.44 -1.42
CA PRO A 289 7.04 0.11 -2.43
C PRO A 289 6.30 0.99 -3.44
N ARG A 290 6.96 2.04 -3.91
CA ARG A 290 6.44 2.99 -4.90
C ARG A 290 7.11 2.72 -6.25
N PHE A 291 6.42 3.02 -7.34
CA PHE A 291 7.00 2.86 -8.68
C PHE A 291 8.26 3.73 -8.87
N ALA A 292 9.34 3.10 -9.31
CA ALA A 292 10.62 3.70 -9.66
C ALA A 292 10.72 3.92 -11.18
N GLN A 293 11.91 4.24 -11.69
CA GLN A 293 12.09 4.61 -13.09
C GLN A 293 11.85 3.44 -14.05
N GLY A 294 12.07 2.19 -13.62
CA GLY A 294 11.74 0.98 -14.39
C GLY A 294 10.25 0.89 -14.74
N ALA A 295 9.34 1.36 -13.87
CA ALA A 295 7.92 1.39 -14.18
C ALA A 295 7.55 2.45 -15.23
N PHE A 296 8.25 3.58 -15.27
CA PHE A 296 8.12 4.55 -16.38
C PHE A 296 8.64 3.96 -17.70
N ARG A 297 9.75 3.19 -17.64
CA ARG A 297 10.24 2.42 -18.79
C ARG A 297 9.19 1.42 -19.28
N GLU A 298 8.55 0.65 -18.41
CA GLU A 298 7.49 -0.29 -18.83
C GLU A 298 6.26 0.41 -19.42
N ALA A 299 5.87 1.57 -18.88
CA ALA A 299 4.81 2.38 -19.48
C ALA A 299 5.18 2.83 -20.91
N LEU A 300 6.42 3.26 -21.13
CA LEU A 300 6.92 3.60 -22.47
C LEU A 300 7.01 2.37 -23.39
N SER A 301 7.48 1.22 -22.90
CA SER A 301 7.51 -0.05 -23.64
C SER A 301 6.10 -0.48 -24.08
N GLY A 302 5.10 -0.35 -23.21
CA GLY A 302 3.70 -0.63 -23.52
C GLY A 302 3.12 0.29 -24.59
N ILE A 303 3.37 1.60 -24.47
CA ILE A 303 3.00 2.59 -25.49
C ILE A 303 3.69 2.28 -26.81
N TRP A 304 5.00 2.02 -26.80
CA TRP A 304 5.77 1.69 -27.99
C TRP A 304 5.21 0.46 -28.69
N ASN A 305 5.10 -0.68 -27.98
CA ASN A 305 4.55 -1.92 -28.51
C ASN A 305 3.14 -1.75 -29.12
N TYR A 306 2.25 -0.99 -28.48
CA TYR A 306 0.93 -0.67 -29.04
C TYR A 306 1.02 0.18 -30.31
N ARG A 307 1.89 1.20 -30.32
CA ARG A 307 2.05 2.14 -31.44
C ARG A 307 2.80 1.55 -32.64
N THR A 308 3.75 0.64 -32.41
CA THR A 308 4.45 -0.14 -33.46
C THR A 308 3.72 -1.44 -33.80
N LYS A 309 2.63 -1.78 -33.11
CA LYS A 309 1.91 -3.06 -33.24
C LYS A 309 2.81 -4.29 -33.02
N GLY A 310 3.86 -4.14 -32.23
CA GLY A 310 4.87 -5.17 -31.97
C GLY A 310 5.82 -5.50 -33.12
N VAL A 311 5.84 -4.72 -34.22
CA VAL A 311 6.78 -4.97 -35.34
C VAL A 311 8.17 -4.35 -35.14
N ALA A 312 8.32 -3.46 -34.15
CA ALA A 312 9.58 -2.78 -33.86
C ALA A 312 9.85 -2.71 -32.36
N GLU A 313 11.09 -3.03 -31.96
CA GLU A 313 11.56 -3.04 -30.57
C GLU A 313 11.97 -1.63 -30.11
N LEU A 314 11.84 -1.35 -28.81
CA LEU A 314 12.20 -0.07 -28.21
C LEU A 314 13.70 -0.07 -27.87
N GLU A 315 14.51 0.66 -28.64
CA GLU A 315 15.95 0.78 -28.39
C GLU A 315 16.26 1.82 -27.30
N TYR A 316 16.92 1.39 -26.23
CA TYR A 316 17.40 2.25 -25.14
C TYR A 316 18.68 1.68 -24.50
N ILE A 317 19.40 2.54 -23.80
CA ILE A 317 20.55 2.17 -22.96
C ILE A 317 20.16 2.41 -21.50
N ILE A 318 20.56 1.53 -20.59
CA ILE A 318 20.23 1.65 -19.17
C ILE A 318 21.47 1.43 -18.29
N CYS A 319 21.67 2.32 -17.32
CA CYS A 319 22.56 2.11 -16.18
C CYS A 319 21.76 2.06 -14.86
N GLY A 320 22.45 1.97 -13.73
CA GLY A 320 21.93 1.54 -12.42
C GLY A 320 22.20 0.05 -12.17
N LYS A 321 22.31 -0.39 -10.91
CA LYS A 321 22.38 -1.83 -10.56
C LYS A 321 21.07 -2.51 -10.99
N PRO A 322 21.07 -3.74 -11.54
CA PRO A 322 22.18 -4.70 -11.66
C PRO A 322 23.08 -4.54 -12.92
N THR A 323 22.98 -3.44 -13.69
CA THR A 323 23.63 -3.36 -15.02
C THR A 323 25.16 -3.32 -14.95
N ALA A 324 25.81 -4.02 -15.88
CA ALA A 324 27.27 -4.06 -15.98
C ALA A 324 27.94 -2.68 -16.17
N ILE A 325 27.22 -1.70 -16.74
CA ILE A 325 27.71 -0.32 -16.92
C ILE A 325 27.98 0.35 -15.57
N THR A 326 27.10 0.16 -14.59
CA THR A 326 27.25 0.72 -13.24
C THR A 326 28.36 0.01 -12.45
N TYR A 327 28.49 -1.31 -12.59
CA TYR A 327 29.58 -2.07 -11.96
C TYR A 327 30.95 -1.74 -12.58
N GLU A 328 31.06 -1.55 -13.90
CA GLU A 328 32.29 -1.06 -14.54
C GLU A 328 32.65 0.36 -14.09
N TYR A 329 31.67 1.24 -13.89
CA TYR A 329 31.91 2.57 -13.32
C TYR A 329 32.39 2.48 -11.86
N GLY A 330 31.79 1.61 -11.04
CA GLY A 330 32.19 1.36 -9.65
C GLY A 330 33.60 0.77 -9.54
N GLU A 331 33.92 -0.24 -10.35
CA GLU A 331 35.28 -0.81 -10.47
C GLU A 331 36.30 0.29 -10.80
N ARG A 332 35.98 1.15 -11.79
CA ARG A 332 36.83 2.30 -12.15
C ARG A 332 36.99 3.33 -11.02
N ALA A 333 35.95 3.58 -10.22
CA ALA A 333 36.00 4.48 -9.06
C ALA A 333 36.92 3.91 -7.96
N LEU A 334 36.76 2.63 -7.61
CA LEU A 334 37.65 1.90 -6.69
C LEU A 334 39.12 1.95 -7.14
N TYR A 335 39.41 1.71 -8.41
CA TYR A 335 40.75 1.83 -8.98
C TYR A 335 41.25 3.29 -9.05
N SER A 336 40.37 4.29 -9.12
CA SER A 336 40.77 5.70 -9.07
C SER A 336 41.24 6.08 -7.66
N MET A 337 40.42 5.80 -6.64
CA MET A 337 40.75 6.02 -5.23
C MET A 337 42.01 5.23 -4.81
N SER A 338 42.14 3.97 -5.23
CA SER A 338 43.33 3.13 -4.92
C SER A 338 44.61 3.65 -5.57
N ARG A 339 44.53 4.44 -6.66
CA ARG A 339 45.68 5.15 -7.24
C ARG A 339 45.97 6.49 -6.54
N GLY A 340 44.96 7.11 -5.93
CA GLY A 340 45.08 8.33 -5.14
C GLY A 340 45.68 8.10 -3.74
N ASN A 341 45.26 7.05 -3.03
CA ASN A 341 45.79 6.73 -1.70
C ASN A 341 47.23 6.13 -1.78
N PRO A 342 48.25 6.78 -1.18
CA PRO A 342 49.63 6.26 -1.19
C PRO A 342 49.80 4.85 -0.61
N ALA A 343 48.96 4.42 0.35
CA ALA A 343 49.03 3.09 0.96
C ALA A 343 48.44 1.97 0.08
N LEU A 344 47.72 2.33 -1.00
CA LEU A 344 47.11 1.41 -1.96
C LEU A 344 47.72 1.52 -3.37
N ARG A 345 48.50 2.58 -3.62
CA ARG A 345 49.04 2.90 -4.94
C ARG A 345 49.94 1.79 -5.47
N GLY A 346 49.47 1.12 -6.54
CA GLY A 346 50.15 0.00 -7.19
C GLY A 346 49.56 -1.36 -6.84
N ARG A 347 48.74 -1.47 -5.78
CA ARG A 347 48.07 -2.73 -5.43
C ARG A 347 46.95 -3.06 -6.42
N LYS A 348 46.81 -4.35 -6.74
CA LYS A 348 45.71 -4.89 -7.54
C LYS A 348 44.55 -5.28 -6.64
N ILE A 349 43.34 -4.82 -6.97
CA ILE A 349 42.13 -5.29 -6.31
C ILE A 349 41.83 -6.73 -6.77
N LYS A 350 41.95 -7.68 -5.85
CA LYS A 350 41.73 -9.13 -6.05
C LYS A 350 40.25 -9.48 -5.93
N THR A 351 39.61 -9.05 -4.84
CA THR A 351 38.20 -9.35 -4.53
C THR A 351 37.46 -8.05 -4.25
N VAL A 352 36.27 -7.86 -4.81
CA VAL A 352 35.33 -6.79 -4.45
C VAL A 352 34.11 -7.44 -3.80
N TYR A 353 33.84 -7.10 -2.55
CA TYR A 353 32.63 -7.55 -1.86
C TYR A 353 31.52 -6.50 -2.01
N MET A 354 30.50 -6.80 -2.81
CA MET A 354 29.27 -6.03 -2.88
C MET A 354 28.40 -6.41 -1.67
N ILE A 355 28.06 -5.43 -0.84
CA ILE A 355 27.18 -5.57 0.32
C ILE A 355 25.89 -4.81 0.03
N GLY A 356 24.79 -5.54 -0.05
CA GLY A 356 23.49 -5.08 -0.53
C GLY A 356 22.33 -5.74 0.21
N ASP A 357 21.15 -5.15 0.15
CA ASP A 357 19.92 -5.66 0.75
C ASP A 357 18.91 -6.21 -0.28
N ASN A 358 19.15 -5.95 -1.57
CA ASN A 358 18.22 -6.23 -2.66
C ASN A 358 18.75 -7.37 -3.57
N PRO A 359 18.14 -8.57 -3.55
CA PRO A 359 18.59 -9.69 -4.39
C PRO A 359 18.57 -9.40 -5.89
N GLU A 360 17.53 -8.75 -6.38
CA GLU A 360 17.29 -8.41 -7.79
C GLU A 360 18.21 -7.29 -8.32
N SER A 361 18.82 -6.51 -7.44
CA SER A 361 19.68 -5.36 -7.80
C SER A 361 21.16 -5.57 -7.43
N ASP A 362 21.47 -5.77 -6.15
CA ASP A 362 22.86 -5.88 -5.67
C ASP A 362 23.49 -7.23 -5.95
N ILE A 363 22.75 -8.29 -5.61
CA ILE A 363 23.23 -9.68 -5.66
C ILE A 363 23.22 -10.15 -7.11
N ALA A 364 22.14 -9.89 -7.85
CA ALA A 364 22.06 -10.09 -9.30
C ALA A 364 23.21 -9.39 -10.04
N GLY A 365 23.45 -8.10 -9.74
CA GLY A 365 24.50 -7.32 -10.39
C GLY A 365 25.90 -7.84 -10.11
N ALA A 366 26.23 -8.10 -8.84
CA ALA A 366 27.54 -8.64 -8.46
C ALA A 366 27.77 -10.06 -9.02
N ASN A 367 26.76 -10.93 -8.98
CA ASN A 367 26.85 -12.30 -9.52
C ASN A 367 26.99 -12.33 -11.04
N ALA A 368 26.38 -11.37 -11.76
CA ALA A 368 26.42 -11.28 -13.21
C ALA A 368 27.65 -10.54 -13.75
N TYR A 369 28.19 -9.56 -13.01
CA TYR A 369 29.28 -8.70 -13.49
C TYR A 369 30.57 -9.49 -13.80
N ARG A 370 31.18 -9.18 -14.94
CA ARG A 370 32.47 -9.74 -15.36
C ARG A 370 33.45 -8.59 -15.62
N THR A 371 34.34 -8.42 -14.64
CA THR A 371 35.46 -7.48 -14.62
C THR A 371 36.27 -7.44 -15.93
N ARG A 372 36.82 -6.27 -16.27
CA ARG A 372 37.87 -6.13 -17.29
C ARG A 372 39.28 -6.07 -16.71
N THR A 373 39.43 -5.86 -15.40
CA THR A 373 40.73 -5.74 -14.69
C THR A 373 41.17 -7.05 -14.01
N GLY A 374 40.26 -8.02 -13.90
CA GLY A 374 40.51 -9.30 -13.24
C GLY A 374 40.25 -9.29 -11.72
N SER A 375 39.37 -8.41 -11.25
CA SER A 375 38.87 -8.40 -9.86
C SER A 375 37.64 -9.31 -9.72
N ASN A 376 37.67 -10.25 -8.78
CA ASN A 376 36.53 -11.13 -8.53
C ASN A 376 35.47 -10.41 -7.69
N TRP A 377 34.27 -10.21 -8.24
CA TRP A 377 33.15 -9.65 -7.48
C TRP A 377 32.40 -10.76 -6.73
N ARG A 378 32.03 -10.50 -5.48
CA ARG A 378 31.32 -11.42 -4.59
C ARG A 378 30.17 -10.69 -3.90
N SER A 379 29.10 -11.39 -3.60
CA SER A 379 27.84 -10.81 -3.12
C SER A 379 27.51 -11.20 -1.69
N ILE A 380 27.30 -10.21 -0.82
CA ILE A 380 26.84 -10.43 0.56
C ILE A 380 25.50 -9.72 0.75
N LEU A 381 24.49 -10.51 1.09
CA LEU A 381 23.13 -10.03 1.33
C LEU A 381 22.95 -9.69 2.81
N VAL A 382 22.40 -8.51 3.12
CA VAL A 382 22.08 -8.11 4.50
C VAL A 382 20.57 -8.11 4.79
N GLU A 383 20.21 -8.56 6.00
CA GLU A 383 18.80 -8.72 6.43
C GLU A 383 18.16 -7.41 6.95
N THR A 384 18.89 -6.29 6.90
CA THR A 384 18.45 -4.98 7.39
C THR A 384 17.45 -4.26 6.45
N GLY A 385 17.46 -4.56 5.15
CA GLY A 385 16.74 -3.79 4.12
C GLY A 385 15.61 -4.56 3.43
N VAL A 386 15.58 -4.60 2.10
CA VAL A 386 14.55 -5.27 1.28
C VAL A 386 14.45 -6.76 1.60
N HIS A 387 15.58 -7.48 1.63
CA HIS A 387 15.62 -8.86 2.09
C HIS A 387 15.44 -8.96 3.61
N LYS A 388 14.65 -9.95 4.05
CA LYS A 388 14.36 -10.23 5.46
C LYS A 388 14.74 -11.66 5.81
N ALA A 389 15.21 -11.85 7.05
CA ALA A 389 15.59 -13.14 7.60
C ALA A 389 14.48 -14.19 7.41
N GLY A 390 14.85 -15.36 6.88
CA GLY A 390 13.92 -16.46 6.58
C GLY A 390 13.23 -16.40 5.20
N CYS A 391 13.36 -15.32 4.45
CA CYS A 391 12.94 -15.29 3.04
C CYS A 391 13.95 -16.02 2.15
N ILE A 392 13.48 -16.62 1.04
CA ILE A 392 14.35 -17.16 -0.02
C ILE A 392 14.65 -16.02 -1.00
N PRO A 393 15.92 -15.64 -1.23
CA PRO A 393 16.27 -14.58 -2.19
C PRO A 393 16.18 -15.07 -3.64
N ALA A 394 15.71 -14.24 -4.56
CA ALA A 394 15.59 -14.57 -5.99
C ALA A 394 16.96 -14.84 -6.65
N HIS A 395 18.02 -14.20 -6.15
CA HIS A 395 19.41 -14.47 -6.53
C HIS A 395 20.20 -14.91 -5.29
N ILE A 396 20.88 -16.05 -5.39
CA ILE A 396 21.65 -16.65 -4.29
C ILE A 396 22.95 -15.83 -4.08
N PRO A 397 23.23 -15.30 -2.87
CA PRO A 397 24.46 -14.59 -2.57
C PRO A 397 25.62 -15.54 -2.24
N ASP A 398 26.87 -15.05 -2.24
CA ASP A 398 28.00 -15.78 -1.64
C ASP A 398 27.83 -15.98 -0.12
N HIS A 399 27.13 -15.06 0.55
CA HIS A 399 26.84 -15.11 1.99
C HIS A 399 25.63 -14.24 2.36
N THR A 400 24.91 -14.60 3.43
CA THR A 400 23.89 -13.77 4.06
C THR A 400 24.33 -13.41 5.48
N ALA A 401 24.21 -12.13 5.86
CA ALA A 401 24.62 -11.61 7.16
C ALA A 401 23.52 -10.73 7.78
N LYS A 402 23.42 -10.68 9.11
CA LYS A 402 22.35 -9.92 9.78
C LYS A 402 22.40 -8.41 9.52
N ASP A 403 23.60 -7.86 9.33
CA ASP A 403 23.88 -6.43 9.15
C ASP A 403 25.23 -6.21 8.44
N VAL A 404 25.54 -4.95 8.13
CA VAL A 404 26.77 -4.53 7.44
C VAL A 404 28.06 -4.80 8.25
N ASN A 405 28.00 -4.81 9.58
CA ASN A 405 29.16 -5.09 10.43
C ASN A 405 29.52 -6.58 10.39
N ALA A 406 28.51 -7.46 10.46
CA ALA A 406 28.65 -8.89 10.28
C ALA A 406 29.18 -9.23 8.87
N ALA A 407 28.63 -8.59 7.83
CA ALA A 407 29.07 -8.76 6.44
C ALA A 407 30.56 -8.45 6.24
N VAL A 408 31.01 -7.28 6.70
CA VAL A 408 32.43 -6.86 6.58
C VAL A 408 33.35 -7.73 7.43
N ASN A 409 32.96 -8.07 8.67
CA ASN A 409 33.79 -8.93 9.52
C ASN A 409 33.91 -10.36 8.97
N TRP A 410 32.86 -10.91 8.35
CA TRP A 410 32.93 -12.19 7.63
C TRP A 410 33.90 -12.12 6.44
N ALA A 411 33.78 -11.10 5.58
CA ALA A 411 34.63 -10.93 4.41
C ALA A 411 36.12 -10.80 4.78
N LEU A 412 36.42 -10.03 5.84
CA LEU A 412 37.78 -9.93 6.39
C LEU A 412 38.29 -11.27 6.95
N ALA A 413 37.43 -12.06 7.60
CA ALA A 413 37.79 -13.38 8.14
C ALA A 413 38.09 -14.41 7.03
N GLN A 414 37.36 -14.38 5.90
CA GLN A 414 37.63 -15.27 4.76
C GLN A 414 39.04 -15.08 4.20
N GLU A 415 39.43 -13.83 3.94
CA GLU A 415 40.74 -13.51 3.38
C GLU A 415 41.87 -13.68 4.42
N GLY A 416 41.60 -13.40 5.70
CA GLY A 416 42.54 -13.68 6.80
C GLY A 416 42.82 -15.18 7.00
N SER A 417 41.80 -16.03 6.87
CA SER A 417 41.95 -17.50 6.91
C SER A 417 42.66 -18.05 5.67
N ALA A 418 42.41 -17.43 4.50
CA ALA A 418 43.15 -17.75 3.29
C ALA A 418 44.64 -17.39 3.40
N ALA A 419 44.98 -16.25 4.04
CA ALA A 419 46.35 -15.84 4.29
C ALA A 419 47.09 -16.73 5.29
N THR A 420 46.40 -17.25 6.33
CA THR A 420 47.00 -18.25 7.23
C THR A 420 47.23 -19.57 6.50
N LYS A 421 46.24 -20.10 5.78
CA LYS A 421 46.39 -21.35 5.00
C LYS A 421 47.45 -21.25 3.91
N SER A 422 47.57 -20.12 3.21
CA SER A 422 48.63 -19.93 2.21
C SER A 422 50.01 -19.78 2.84
N THR A 423 50.11 -19.19 4.04
CA THR A 423 51.37 -19.10 4.80
C THR A 423 51.77 -20.45 5.39
N GLU A 424 50.83 -21.25 5.90
CA GLU A 424 51.06 -22.64 6.32
C GLU A 424 51.44 -23.52 5.12
N GLN A 425 50.73 -23.45 4.00
CA GLN A 425 51.09 -24.21 2.79
C GLN A 425 52.42 -23.76 2.21
N ALA A 426 52.74 -22.45 2.19
CA ALA A 426 54.06 -21.96 1.80
C ALA A 426 55.14 -22.39 2.80
N GLY A 427 54.84 -22.47 4.10
CA GLY A 427 55.72 -23.02 5.14
C GLY A 427 55.99 -24.51 4.93
N LEU A 428 54.93 -25.30 4.70
CA LEU A 428 55.00 -26.73 4.42
C LEU A 428 55.73 -27.01 3.12
N MET A 429 55.45 -26.23 2.06
CA MET A 429 56.14 -26.27 0.76
C MET A 429 57.61 -25.86 0.91
N LYS A 430 57.94 -24.88 1.76
CA LYS A 430 59.31 -24.48 2.09
C LYS A 430 60.04 -25.52 2.93
N CYS A 431 59.35 -26.24 3.81
CA CYS A 431 59.88 -27.41 4.52
C CYS A 431 60.10 -28.60 3.59
N LEU A 432 59.16 -28.89 2.66
CA LEU A 432 59.28 -29.91 1.62
C LEU A 432 60.39 -29.57 0.63
N LEU A 433 60.53 -28.32 0.18
CA LEU A 433 61.67 -27.88 -0.61
C LEU A 433 62.97 -27.90 0.20
N LEU A 434 62.98 -27.55 1.48
CA LEU A 434 64.18 -27.68 2.31
C LEU A 434 64.55 -29.15 2.55
N GLN A 435 63.60 -30.07 2.62
CA GLN A 435 63.86 -31.51 2.65
C GLN A 435 64.31 -32.04 1.30
N LEU A 436 63.69 -31.64 0.19
CA LEU A 436 64.11 -31.99 -1.17
C LEU A 436 65.46 -31.39 -1.54
N VAL A 437 65.79 -30.19 -1.07
CA VAL A 437 67.10 -29.55 -1.25
C VAL A 437 68.12 -30.16 -0.29
N LYS A 438 67.78 -30.55 0.94
CA LYS A 438 68.67 -31.35 1.79
C LYS A 438 68.88 -32.77 1.27
N TRP A 439 67.88 -33.37 0.63
CA TRP A 439 67.97 -34.68 -0.01
C TRP A 439 68.73 -34.61 -1.33
N ALA A 440 68.54 -33.56 -2.13
CA ALA A 440 69.30 -33.32 -3.35
C ALA A 440 70.74 -32.90 -3.05
N LEU A 441 71.01 -32.06 -2.04
CA LEU A 441 72.38 -31.85 -1.55
C LEU A 441 72.93 -33.12 -0.89
N GLY A 442 72.14 -33.93 -0.19
CA GLY A 442 72.60 -35.19 0.39
C GLY A 442 72.99 -36.21 -0.66
N ALA A 443 72.17 -36.39 -1.71
CA ALA A 443 72.45 -37.23 -2.86
C ALA A 443 73.63 -36.67 -3.67
N TRP A 444 73.68 -35.36 -3.91
CA TRP A 444 74.80 -34.71 -4.60
C TRP A 444 76.10 -34.79 -3.80
N LEU A 445 76.07 -34.59 -2.47
CA LEU A 445 77.22 -34.76 -1.58
C LEU A 445 77.64 -36.22 -1.47
N ASN A 446 76.73 -37.20 -1.50
CA ASN A 446 77.10 -38.61 -1.58
C ASN A 446 77.79 -38.93 -2.93
N MET A 447 77.23 -38.47 -4.06
CA MET A 447 77.86 -38.55 -5.38
C MET A 447 79.18 -37.75 -5.48
N TRP A 448 79.43 -36.80 -4.57
CA TRP A 448 80.67 -36.03 -4.48
C TRP A 448 81.67 -36.62 -3.48
N ALA A 449 81.20 -37.35 -2.46
CA ALA A 449 82.00 -38.07 -1.46
C ALA A 449 82.54 -39.39 -2.00
N GLU A 450 81.80 -40.07 -2.89
CA GLU A 450 82.37 -41.09 -3.79
C GLU A 450 83.37 -40.49 -4.81
N GLY A 451 83.43 -39.14 -4.89
CA GLY A 451 84.21 -38.37 -5.85
C GLY A 451 85.43 -37.60 -5.30
N ARG A 452 85.75 -37.67 -3.99
CA ARG A 452 87.11 -37.40 -3.45
C ARG A 452 87.27 -37.74 -1.97
N ALA A 453 88.49 -38.13 -1.62
CA ALA A 453 88.91 -38.41 -0.24
C ALA A 453 89.58 -37.20 0.45
N GLU A 454 89.82 -37.39 1.75
CA GLU A 454 90.74 -36.67 2.65
C GLU A 454 90.28 -35.39 3.40
N LEU A 455 90.90 -35.22 4.58
CA LEU A 455 91.05 -34.01 5.42
C LEU A 455 89.88 -33.48 6.28
N LYS A 456 89.69 -34.16 7.42
CA LYS A 456 89.76 -33.60 8.81
C LYS A 456 89.27 -32.16 9.09
N GLY A 457 88.35 -32.02 10.07
CA GLY A 457 88.59 -31.09 11.20
C GLY A 457 87.42 -30.27 11.80
N LEU A 458 87.31 -30.34 13.13
CA LEU A 458 86.91 -29.27 14.09
C LEU A 458 85.47 -28.68 14.11
N SER A 459 84.72 -29.21 15.08
CA SER A 459 83.76 -28.56 16.01
C SER A 459 83.88 -27.04 16.31
N LEU A 460 82.77 -26.41 16.73
CA LEU A 460 82.56 -25.80 18.08
C LEU A 460 81.26 -24.93 18.19
N ILE A 461 80.51 -25.11 19.31
CA ILE A 461 79.87 -24.13 20.26
C ILE A 461 79.09 -22.85 19.77
N SER A 462 78.25 -22.13 20.55
CA SER A 462 77.12 -22.38 21.50
C SER A 462 76.76 -21.05 22.23
N ALA A 463 75.47 -20.79 22.54
CA ALA A 463 74.95 -19.85 23.57
C ALA A 463 75.21 -18.31 23.42
N ALA A 464 74.64 -17.40 24.24
CA ALA A 464 73.24 -17.18 24.70
C ALA A 464 73.08 -15.87 25.53
N THR A 465 71.86 -15.29 25.58
CA THR A 465 71.30 -14.38 26.65
C THR A 465 71.97 -13.00 26.89
N SER A 466 71.37 -11.99 27.56
CA SER A 466 70.20 -11.86 28.48
C SER A 466 69.42 -10.51 28.21
N LEU A 467 68.54 -9.87 29.01
CA LEU A 467 68.04 -9.97 30.41
C LEU A 467 66.71 -9.17 30.59
N GLY A 468 65.80 -9.58 31.50
CA GLY A 468 64.69 -8.75 32.05
C GLY A 468 63.40 -8.62 31.19
N SER A 469 62.33 -7.90 31.58
CA SER A 469 61.73 -7.43 32.87
C SER A 469 60.38 -6.71 32.50
N GLU A 470 59.32 -6.43 33.29
CA GLU A 470 58.74 -6.67 34.65
C GLU A 470 57.26 -6.13 34.63
N SER A 471 56.30 -6.33 35.55
CA SER A 471 56.07 -7.17 36.76
C SER A 471 54.54 -7.15 37.15
N MET A 472 54.17 -7.61 38.37
CA MET A 472 52.86 -7.48 39.07
C MET A 472 51.65 -8.38 38.67
N LEU A 473 50.59 -8.39 39.50
CA LEU A 473 50.00 -9.63 40.08
C LEU A 473 48.47 -9.62 40.40
N GLN A 474 47.83 -10.81 40.28
CA GLN A 474 46.72 -11.39 41.10
C GLN A 474 45.29 -10.76 41.11
N PRO A 475 44.23 -11.46 41.62
CA PRO A 475 44.06 -12.89 42.00
C PRO A 475 42.77 -13.63 41.48
N ASP A 476 42.64 -14.93 41.85
CA ASP A 476 41.43 -15.77 42.05
C ASP A 476 40.49 -16.27 40.91
N LYS A 477 40.53 -17.61 40.69
CA LYS A 477 39.45 -18.64 40.50
C LYS A 477 38.35 -18.50 39.40
N PRO A 478 37.62 -19.60 39.02
CA PRO A 478 37.75 -21.03 39.41
C PRO A 478 37.76 -22.07 38.24
N MET A 479 38.04 -23.34 38.63
CA MET A 479 37.53 -24.62 38.08
C MET A 479 37.88 -25.14 36.67
N GLU A 480 38.03 -26.46 36.60
CA GLU A 480 38.06 -27.30 35.40
C GLU A 480 36.64 -27.76 35.01
N PHE A 481 36.46 -28.21 33.76
CA PHE A 481 35.87 -29.54 33.50
C PHE A 481 36.34 -30.09 32.14
N ARG A 482 36.88 -31.32 32.13
CA ARG A 482 36.98 -32.19 30.94
C ARG A 482 35.67 -33.00 30.86
N HIS A 483 35.12 -33.45 29.73
CA HIS A 483 35.77 -34.27 28.72
C HIS A 483 34.91 -34.33 27.44
N GLN A 484 35.56 -34.68 26.32
CA GLN A 484 35.08 -35.53 25.22
C GLN A 484 33.60 -35.45 24.79
N CYS A 485 33.40 -35.03 23.54
CA CYS A 485 32.65 -35.87 22.60
C CYS A 485 33.61 -36.34 21.50
N ASN A 486 33.59 -37.63 21.19
CA ASN A 486 34.37 -38.19 20.09
C ASN A 486 33.68 -37.85 18.75
N PHE A 487 34.49 -37.60 17.72
CA PHE A 487 34.12 -37.92 16.34
C PHE A 487 35.27 -38.66 15.67
N GLY A 488 35.41 -39.93 16.06
CA GLY A 488 35.84 -40.96 15.14
C GLY A 488 34.68 -41.37 14.24
N ASP A 489 34.93 -42.36 13.37
CA ASP A 489 33.93 -43.12 12.63
C ASP A 489 33.00 -42.32 11.70
N TRP A 490 33.62 -41.80 10.64
CA TRP A 490 33.04 -42.05 9.31
C TRP A 490 33.09 -43.55 9.02
N ALA A 491 31.95 -44.17 8.66
CA ALA A 491 31.82 -44.99 7.44
C ALA A 491 30.41 -45.58 7.26
N GLN A 492 30.10 -45.94 6.00
CA GLN A 492 29.04 -46.87 5.55
C GLN A 492 27.59 -46.34 5.57
N VAL A 493 26.71 -46.67 4.59
CA VAL A 493 26.89 -47.33 3.28
C VAL A 493 25.77 -46.87 2.29
N PHE A 494 25.83 -47.33 1.04
CA PHE A 494 24.81 -47.28 -0.04
C PHE A 494 23.35 -47.57 0.45
N GLU A 495 22.25 -47.20 -0.24
CA GLU A 495 21.85 -47.75 -1.56
C GLU A 495 20.79 -46.95 -2.39
N LEU A 496 21.00 -47.00 -3.71
CA LEU A 496 20.04 -47.24 -4.81
C LEU A 496 18.76 -46.37 -5.06
N SER A 497 18.93 -45.40 -5.97
CA SER A 497 18.24 -45.36 -7.30
C SER A 497 16.75 -44.91 -7.42
N PRO A 498 16.26 -44.55 -8.64
CA PRO A 498 15.06 -43.72 -8.83
C PRO A 498 13.85 -44.40 -9.49
N ALA A 499 12.71 -43.68 -9.54
CA ALA A 499 11.60 -43.91 -10.47
C ALA A 499 10.98 -42.57 -10.93
N GLU A 500 10.32 -42.56 -12.08
CA GLU A 500 9.95 -41.34 -12.82
C GLU A 500 8.47 -40.91 -12.68
N ALA A 501 8.15 -39.74 -13.24
CA ALA A 501 6.82 -39.12 -13.18
C ALA A 501 5.81 -39.72 -14.17
N THR A 502 4.51 -39.46 -13.93
CA THR A 502 3.49 -39.45 -14.98
C THR A 502 2.51 -38.31 -14.75
N PHE A 503 2.15 -37.61 -15.82
CA PHE A 503 1.22 -36.48 -15.86
C PHE A 503 -0.02 -36.89 -16.66
N LEU A 504 -1.24 -36.46 -16.27
CA LEU A 504 -2.32 -36.02 -17.17
C LEU A 504 -3.64 -35.76 -16.42
N SER A 505 -4.57 -35.07 -17.09
CA SER A 505 -5.92 -34.73 -16.60
C SER A 505 -6.97 -35.01 -17.68
N THR A 506 -8.24 -35.25 -17.30
CA THR A 506 -9.44 -34.69 -17.97
C THR A 506 -10.79 -35.09 -17.34
N ARG A 507 -11.72 -34.12 -17.34
CA ARG A 507 -13.20 -34.22 -17.56
C ARG A 507 -14.15 -35.05 -16.65
N SER A 508 -14.86 -34.30 -15.79
CA SER A 508 -16.34 -34.13 -15.74
C SER A 508 -17.30 -35.33 -15.62
N LEU A 509 -18.28 -35.20 -14.70
CA LEU A 509 -19.72 -35.18 -15.07
C LEU A 509 -20.63 -34.60 -13.95
N CYS A 510 -21.87 -34.28 -14.31
CA CYS A 510 -22.87 -33.56 -13.50
C CYS A 510 -23.65 -34.46 -12.51
N GLY A 511 -24.28 -33.85 -11.50
CA GLY A 511 -25.29 -34.49 -10.64
C GLY A 511 -25.97 -33.50 -9.70
N SER A 512 -27.26 -33.23 -9.90
CA SER A 512 -28.05 -32.25 -9.13
C SER A 512 -28.88 -32.91 -8.02
N THR A 513 -29.13 -32.20 -6.92
CA THR A 513 -30.48 -32.00 -6.33
C THR A 513 -30.44 -31.11 -5.08
N VAL A 514 -31.59 -30.49 -4.77
CA VAL A 514 -31.90 -29.81 -3.49
C VAL A 514 -33.23 -30.36 -3.00
N PRO A 515 -33.35 -30.66 -1.70
CA PRO A 515 -34.60 -30.49 -0.95
C PRO A 515 -34.42 -29.56 0.27
N ASP A 516 -35.52 -29.26 0.95
CA ASP A 516 -35.74 -27.96 1.61
C ASP A 516 -36.32 -28.06 3.05
N ASN A 517 -36.15 -26.97 3.80
CA ASN A 517 -36.90 -26.51 4.98
C ASN A 517 -36.87 -27.26 6.34
N ARG A 518 -36.59 -26.44 7.39
CA ARG A 518 -37.16 -26.43 8.78
C ARG A 518 -36.84 -27.54 9.79
N THR A 519 -36.01 -27.15 10.77
CA THR A 519 -36.42 -27.09 12.20
C THR A 519 -35.75 -25.87 12.86
N ALA A 520 -36.31 -25.35 13.97
CA ALA A 520 -35.87 -24.11 14.64
C ALA A 520 -35.33 -24.36 16.07
N VAL A 521 -35.47 -23.36 16.96
CA VAL A 521 -35.10 -23.31 18.41
C VAL A 521 -33.58 -23.30 18.77
N PRO A 522 -33.15 -22.62 19.88
CA PRO A 522 -32.13 -21.56 19.71
C PRO A 522 -31.06 -21.43 20.85
N PHE A 523 -30.64 -20.18 21.11
CA PHE A 523 -29.76 -19.63 22.15
C PHE A 523 -28.24 -19.62 21.90
N LYS A 524 -27.72 -18.38 21.89
CA LYS A 524 -26.56 -17.83 22.61
C LYS A 524 -25.38 -18.72 22.97
N ARG A 525 -24.17 -18.27 22.64
CA ARG A 525 -22.88 -18.92 22.94
C ARG A 525 -21.78 -17.94 23.38
N VAL A 526 -20.78 -18.48 24.10
CA VAL A 526 -19.40 -17.98 24.06
C VAL A 526 -18.72 -18.60 22.84
N LEU A 527 -18.09 -17.80 21.99
CA LEU A 527 -17.72 -18.20 20.62
C LEU A 527 -16.23 -18.46 20.40
N VAL A 528 -15.75 -19.61 20.90
CA VAL A 528 -14.53 -20.22 20.34
C VAL A 528 -14.82 -20.60 18.88
N SER A 529 -14.19 -19.87 17.95
CA SER A 529 -14.20 -20.21 16.52
C SER A 529 -12.92 -20.98 16.19
N ARG A 530 -13.10 -22.24 15.78
CA ARG A 530 -12.04 -23.13 15.28
C ARG A 530 -12.35 -23.50 13.84
N THR A 531 -11.83 -22.72 12.90
CA THR A 531 -11.91 -22.99 11.46
C THR A 531 -10.84 -24.01 11.06
N GLY A 532 -10.97 -25.22 11.59
CA GLY A 532 -10.12 -26.37 11.29
C GLY A 532 -10.94 -27.65 11.37
N SER A 533 -10.59 -28.65 10.55
CA SER A 533 -11.29 -29.95 10.51
C SER A 533 -10.94 -30.82 11.71
N TYR A 534 -11.43 -30.41 12.89
CA TYR A 534 -11.41 -31.26 14.07
C TYR A 534 -12.25 -32.52 13.81
N ARG A 535 -11.58 -33.62 13.43
CA ARG A 535 -11.95 -34.92 13.97
C ARG A 535 -11.89 -34.76 15.49
N VAL A 536 -13.05 -34.60 16.11
CA VAL A 536 -13.18 -34.75 17.55
C VAL A 536 -12.61 -36.14 17.87
N PRO A 537 -11.70 -36.28 18.85
CA PRO A 537 -11.35 -37.59 19.35
C PRO A 537 -12.63 -38.21 19.91
N MET A 538 -13.19 -39.17 19.17
CA MET A 538 -14.16 -40.11 19.72
C MET A 538 -13.53 -40.67 21.01
N VAL A 539 -14.32 -40.89 22.06
CA VAL A 539 -13.85 -41.75 23.17
C VAL A 539 -13.45 -43.06 22.52
N GLY A 540 -12.16 -43.40 22.65
CA GLY A 540 -11.36 -43.92 21.53
C GLY A 540 -12.10 -44.88 20.60
N LYS A 541 -12.15 -44.60 19.29
CA LYS A 541 -12.77 -45.54 18.33
C LYS A 541 -12.15 -46.94 18.47
N GLU A 542 -10.85 -47.00 18.73
CA GLU A 542 -10.09 -48.21 19.09
C GLU A 542 -10.67 -48.96 20.31
N VAL A 543 -11.15 -48.25 21.33
CA VAL A 543 -11.79 -48.82 22.53
C VAL A 543 -13.21 -49.29 22.24
N HIS A 544 -13.99 -48.53 21.47
CA HIS A 544 -15.34 -48.94 21.05
C HIS A 544 -15.31 -50.14 20.11
N ASP A 545 -14.44 -50.12 19.08
CA ASP A 545 -14.18 -51.25 18.19
C ASP A 545 -13.70 -52.49 18.97
N ALA A 546 -12.81 -52.32 19.95
CA ALA A 546 -12.31 -53.41 20.79
C ALA A 546 -13.38 -53.99 21.74
N LEU A 547 -14.23 -53.15 22.35
CA LEU A 547 -15.36 -53.61 23.15
C LEU A 547 -16.40 -54.34 22.29
N ALA A 548 -16.71 -53.83 21.09
CA ALA A 548 -17.59 -54.50 20.14
C ALA A 548 -17.03 -55.88 19.72
N ALA A 549 -15.72 -55.97 19.43
CA ALA A 549 -15.05 -57.23 19.16
C ALA A 549 -15.10 -58.20 20.36
N PHE A 550 -14.77 -57.72 21.57
CA PHE A 550 -14.77 -58.51 22.80
C PHE A 550 -16.18 -59.07 23.13
N VAL A 551 -17.24 -58.30 22.87
CA VAL A 551 -18.63 -58.73 23.04
C VAL A 551 -19.05 -59.72 21.96
N ALA A 552 -18.61 -59.54 20.71
CA ALA A 552 -18.87 -60.47 19.61
C ALA A 552 -18.14 -61.83 19.78
N GLU A 553 -16.89 -61.82 20.24
CA GLU A 553 -16.10 -63.01 20.59
C GLU A 553 -16.80 -63.93 21.61
N ARG A 554 -17.69 -63.36 22.44
CA ARG A 554 -18.33 -64.03 23.59
C ARG A 554 -19.84 -64.19 23.44
N ASP A 555 -20.41 -63.75 22.32
CA ASP A 555 -21.86 -63.68 22.06
C ASP A 555 -22.67 -62.95 23.17
N TRP A 556 -22.04 -61.98 23.86
CA TRP A 556 -22.67 -61.28 24.99
C TRP A 556 -23.75 -60.27 24.55
N ALA A 557 -23.81 -59.94 23.26
CA ALA A 557 -24.78 -59.00 22.69
C ALA A 557 -26.26 -59.38 22.94
N GLN A 558 -26.55 -60.67 23.20
CA GLN A 558 -27.88 -61.17 23.55
C GLN A 558 -28.34 -60.75 24.96
N PHE A 559 -27.41 -60.57 25.91
CA PHE A 559 -27.73 -60.17 27.29
C PHE A 559 -27.75 -58.64 27.45
N HIS A 560 -27.07 -57.93 26.55
CA HIS A 560 -26.93 -56.48 26.50
C HIS A 560 -28.22 -55.79 26.00
N THR A 561 -29.28 -55.80 26.82
CA THR A 561 -30.45 -54.93 26.63
C THR A 561 -30.19 -53.56 27.27
N PRO A 562 -30.84 -52.46 26.81
CA PRO A 562 -30.70 -51.15 27.45
C PRO A 562 -31.06 -51.15 28.94
N GLU A 563 -32.04 -51.97 29.34
CA GLU A 563 -32.44 -52.15 30.73
C GLU A 563 -31.36 -52.87 31.57
N ASN A 564 -30.76 -53.94 31.04
CA ASN A 564 -29.70 -54.68 31.73
C ASN A 564 -28.44 -53.83 31.85
N LEU A 565 -28.03 -53.14 30.78
CA LEU A 565 -26.87 -52.26 30.79
C LEU A 565 -27.06 -51.07 31.75
N ALA A 566 -28.27 -50.50 31.83
CA ALA A 566 -28.58 -49.46 32.81
C ALA A 566 -28.52 -49.98 34.27
N LYS A 567 -28.88 -51.25 34.52
CA LYS A 567 -28.70 -51.90 35.83
C LYS A 567 -27.22 -52.11 36.14
N SER A 568 -26.42 -52.61 35.19
CA SER A 568 -24.97 -52.76 35.36
C SER A 568 -24.31 -51.42 35.70
N ILE A 569 -24.58 -50.34 34.95
CA ILE A 569 -24.07 -49.00 35.28
C ILE A 569 -24.39 -48.58 36.72
N ALA A 570 -25.59 -48.90 37.23
CA ALA A 570 -25.98 -48.58 38.60
C ALA A 570 -25.31 -49.48 39.66
N ILE A 571 -24.96 -50.72 39.30
CA ILE A 571 -24.18 -51.65 40.14
C ILE A 571 -22.72 -51.17 40.21
N GLU A 572 -22.03 -51.05 39.08
CA GLU A 572 -20.62 -50.63 39.07
C GLU A 572 -20.44 -49.23 39.67
N ALA A 573 -21.42 -48.31 39.49
CA ALA A 573 -21.38 -47.00 40.12
C ALA A 573 -21.60 -47.04 41.64
N SER A 574 -22.19 -48.12 42.16
CA SER A 574 -22.30 -48.39 43.60
C SER A 574 -21.01 -49.02 44.15
N GLU A 575 -20.31 -49.87 43.39
CA GLU A 575 -19.01 -50.44 43.77
C GLU A 575 -17.88 -49.38 43.71
N LEU A 576 -17.93 -48.49 42.71
CA LEU A 576 -17.15 -47.25 42.67
C LEU A 576 -17.43 -46.32 43.86
N LEU A 577 -18.68 -46.28 44.35
CA LEU A 577 -19.04 -45.52 45.55
C LEU A 577 -18.58 -46.21 46.84
N GLU A 578 -18.58 -47.54 46.89
CA GLU A 578 -18.09 -48.34 48.03
C GLU A 578 -16.63 -48.02 48.35
N CYS A 579 -15.80 -47.78 47.32
CA CYS A 579 -14.43 -47.31 47.47
C CYS A 579 -14.27 -46.10 48.42
N PHE A 580 -15.27 -45.22 48.47
CA PHE A 580 -15.31 -44.01 49.29
C PHE A 580 -16.22 -44.12 50.53
N GLN A 581 -16.83 -45.28 50.78
CA GLN A 581 -17.83 -45.45 51.86
C GLN A 581 -17.25 -45.22 53.27
N TRP A 582 -15.97 -45.54 53.46
CA TRP A 582 -15.30 -45.54 54.78
C TRP A 582 -14.17 -44.51 54.90
N SER A 583 -13.77 -43.87 53.80
CA SER A 583 -12.73 -42.82 53.76
C SER A 583 -12.88 -41.98 52.49
N ALA A 584 -12.50 -40.70 52.55
CA ALA A 584 -12.30 -39.88 51.34
C ALA A 584 -11.00 -40.26 50.59
N GLU A 585 -10.06 -40.92 51.27
CA GLU A 585 -8.82 -41.45 50.71
C GLU A 585 -9.02 -42.93 50.33
N ALA A 586 -9.59 -43.15 49.14
CA ALA A 586 -9.78 -44.46 48.54
C ALA A 586 -8.53 -44.96 47.78
N ASP A 587 -8.41 -46.28 47.57
CA ASP A 587 -7.32 -46.85 46.76
C ASP A 587 -7.41 -46.40 45.28
N PRO A 588 -6.41 -45.65 44.76
CA PRO A 588 -6.40 -45.19 43.37
C PRO A 588 -6.30 -46.31 42.32
N LYS A 589 -5.99 -47.56 42.72
CA LYS A 589 -6.09 -48.73 41.84
C LYS A 589 -7.55 -49.20 41.76
N ARG A 590 -8.18 -49.61 42.87
CA ARG A 590 -9.59 -50.04 42.89
C ARG A 590 -10.51 -48.99 42.25
N VAL A 591 -10.39 -47.71 42.63
CA VAL A 591 -11.17 -46.60 42.05
C VAL A 591 -11.03 -46.50 40.51
N ARG A 592 -9.89 -46.88 39.93
CA ARG A 592 -9.69 -46.90 38.48
C ARG A 592 -10.36 -48.10 37.82
N GLU A 593 -10.40 -49.23 38.51
CA GLU A 593 -11.01 -50.47 38.05
C GLU A 593 -12.54 -50.30 38.02
N GLU A 594 -13.19 -49.96 39.13
CA GLU A 594 -14.65 -49.74 39.16
C GLU A 594 -15.09 -48.63 38.17
N LEU A 595 -14.30 -47.55 38.02
CA LEU A 595 -14.57 -46.48 37.06
C LEU A 595 -14.45 -46.93 35.60
N ALA A 596 -13.56 -47.88 35.30
CA ALA A 596 -13.43 -48.44 33.95
C ALA A 596 -14.67 -49.30 33.60
N ASP A 597 -15.22 -50.04 34.56
CA ASP A 597 -16.41 -50.85 34.35
C ASP A 597 -17.69 -49.99 34.23
N VAL A 598 -17.86 -48.95 35.07
CA VAL A 598 -18.88 -47.90 34.88
C VAL A 598 -18.84 -47.32 33.46
N LEU A 599 -17.65 -46.93 32.99
CA LEU A 599 -17.48 -46.36 31.65
C LEU A 599 -17.74 -47.40 30.55
N THR A 600 -17.35 -48.65 30.76
CA THR A 600 -17.56 -49.75 29.80
C THR A 600 -19.06 -50.00 29.55
N TYR A 601 -19.86 -50.14 30.61
CA TYR A 601 -21.31 -50.30 30.44
C TYR A 601 -21.98 -49.03 29.91
N CYS A 602 -21.46 -47.83 30.21
CA CYS A 602 -21.93 -46.59 29.57
C CYS A 602 -21.70 -46.58 28.05
N LEU A 603 -20.54 -47.04 27.58
CA LEU A 603 -20.24 -47.15 26.14
C LEU A 603 -21.13 -48.20 25.47
N LEU A 604 -21.31 -49.37 26.09
CA LEU A 604 -22.18 -50.43 25.59
C LEU A 604 -23.65 -50.00 25.55
N LEU A 605 -24.13 -49.20 26.53
CA LEU A 605 -25.49 -48.66 26.52
C LEU A 605 -25.67 -47.63 25.40
N ALA A 606 -24.71 -46.73 25.21
CA ALA A 606 -24.75 -45.73 24.15
C ALA A 606 -24.79 -46.37 22.75
N ASP A 607 -23.97 -47.40 22.52
CA ASP A 607 -24.01 -48.24 21.31
C ASP A 607 -25.39 -48.89 21.12
N LYS A 608 -25.92 -49.55 22.16
CA LYS A 608 -27.21 -50.26 22.10
C LYS A 608 -28.41 -49.34 21.82
N ILE A 609 -28.33 -48.06 22.16
CA ILE A 609 -29.36 -47.05 21.86
C ILE A 609 -29.03 -46.15 20.66
N GLY A 610 -27.92 -46.40 19.96
CA GLY A 610 -27.55 -45.73 18.71
C GLY A 610 -27.12 -44.27 18.86
N VAL A 611 -26.49 -43.90 19.98
CA VAL A 611 -26.00 -42.52 20.23
C VAL A 611 -24.49 -42.48 20.43
N ASP A 612 -23.84 -41.43 19.94
CA ASP A 612 -22.42 -41.19 20.24
C ASP A 612 -22.24 -40.62 21.67
N PRO A 613 -21.47 -41.29 22.56
CA PRO A 613 -21.25 -40.83 23.94
C PRO A 613 -20.65 -39.42 24.01
N GLY A 614 -19.69 -39.10 23.15
CA GLY A 614 -19.02 -37.80 23.15
C GLY A 614 -19.98 -36.67 22.83
N ARG A 615 -20.78 -36.85 21.77
CA ARG A 615 -21.80 -35.91 21.31
C ARG A 615 -22.88 -35.64 22.36
N ILE A 616 -23.46 -36.66 22.98
CA ILE A 616 -24.53 -36.43 23.98
C ILE A 616 -24.01 -35.67 25.21
N VAL A 617 -22.76 -35.90 25.62
CA VAL A 617 -22.11 -35.14 26.69
C VAL A 617 -21.85 -33.69 26.27
N LEU A 618 -21.35 -33.46 25.06
CA LEU A 618 -21.11 -32.10 24.52
C LEU A 618 -22.41 -31.30 24.36
N GLU A 619 -23.48 -31.92 23.85
CA GLU A 619 -24.80 -31.30 23.73
C GLU A 619 -25.39 -30.99 25.12
N LYS A 620 -25.26 -31.90 26.10
CA LYS A 620 -25.70 -31.68 27.48
C LYS A 620 -24.92 -30.54 28.17
N LEU A 621 -23.60 -30.47 27.97
CA LEU A 621 -22.76 -29.41 28.52
C LEU A 621 -23.16 -28.03 27.98
N GLU A 622 -23.57 -27.92 26.71
CA GLU A 622 -24.05 -26.66 26.15
C GLU A 622 -25.35 -26.18 26.83
N VAL A 623 -26.26 -27.10 27.16
CA VAL A 623 -27.47 -26.79 27.95
C VAL A 623 -27.10 -26.35 29.36
N THR A 624 -26.11 -26.98 30.00
CA THR A 624 -25.63 -26.59 31.34
C THR A 624 -24.98 -25.21 31.34
N ARG A 625 -24.13 -24.88 30.35
CA ARG A 625 -23.52 -23.53 30.18
C ARG A 625 -24.59 -22.44 30.05
N LYS A 626 -25.66 -22.70 29.30
CA LYS A 626 -26.81 -21.77 29.16
C LYS A 626 -27.58 -21.55 30.48
N LYS A 627 -27.50 -22.49 31.43
CA LYS A 627 -28.14 -22.39 32.75
C LYS A 627 -27.25 -21.72 33.81
N TYR A 628 -25.93 -21.79 33.65
CA TYR A 628 -24.94 -21.23 34.56
C TYR A 628 -23.85 -20.46 33.79
N PRO A 629 -24.12 -19.21 33.37
CA PRO A 629 -23.13 -18.36 32.71
C PRO A 629 -22.03 -17.91 33.68
N LEU A 630 -20.88 -17.51 33.13
CA LEU A 630 -19.82 -16.82 33.86
C LEU A 630 -19.99 -15.30 33.70
N ASP A 631 -20.07 -14.57 34.82
CA ASP A 631 -20.08 -13.11 34.82
C ASP A 631 -18.71 -12.55 34.39
N PHE A 632 -18.68 -11.36 33.78
CA PHE A 632 -17.44 -10.66 33.47
C PHE A 632 -16.78 -10.09 34.74
N SER A 633 -16.04 -10.93 35.47
CA SER A 633 -15.34 -10.60 36.71
C SER A 633 -13.83 -10.86 36.61
N LYS A 634 -13.06 -10.33 37.58
CA LYS A 634 -11.60 -10.57 37.65
C LYS A 634 -11.27 -12.06 37.82
N ASP A 635 -12.12 -12.79 38.52
CA ASP A 635 -11.99 -14.24 38.77
C ASP A 635 -12.35 -15.04 37.51
N ALA A 636 -13.43 -14.68 36.81
CA ALA A 636 -13.78 -15.31 35.54
C ALA A 636 -12.70 -15.10 34.47
N VAL A 637 -12.08 -13.91 34.42
CA VAL A 637 -10.91 -13.64 33.55
C VAL A 637 -9.67 -14.45 34.00
N ALA A 638 -9.51 -14.74 35.29
CA ALA A 638 -8.42 -15.59 35.79
C ALA A 638 -8.65 -17.08 35.47
N VAL A 639 -9.89 -17.59 35.57
CA VAL A 639 -10.27 -18.94 35.13
C VAL A 639 -10.13 -19.07 33.63
N TRP A 640 -10.61 -18.09 32.86
CA TRP A 640 -10.47 -18.05 31.40
C TRP A 640 -8.99 -18.11 30.96
N ARG A 641 -8.11 -17.34 31.62
CA ARG A 641 -6.65 -17.42 31.40
C ARG A 641 -6.11 -18.85 31.51
N ALA A 642 -6.58 -19.63 32.48
CA ALA A 642 -6.04 -20.96 32.77
C ALA A 642 -6.44 -22.04 31.74
N HIS A 643 -7.40 -21.76 30.84
CA HIS A 643 -7.91 -22.75 29.88
C HIS A 643 -7.16 -22.85 28.55
N ASP A 644 -6.49 -21.78 28.09
CA ASP A 644 -5.72 -21.76 26.85
C ASP A 644 -4.70 -20.60 26.92
N GLU A 645 -3.41 -20.87 26.67
CA GLU A 645 -2.35 -19.85 26.74
C GLU A 645 -2.61 -18.69 25.78
N ARG A 646 -3.30 -18.96 24.67
CA ARG A 646 -3.65 -18.00 23.63
C ARG A 646 -4.59 -16.90 24.14
N HIS A 647 -5.28 -17.09 25.27
CA HIS A 647 -6.03 -16.02 25.93
C HIS A 647 -5.13 -14.89 26.50
N SER A 648 -3.83 -15.14 26.69
CA SER A 648 -2.85 -14.15 27.16
C SER A 648 -1.82 -13.71 26.11
N ASN A 649 -1.70 -14.45 25.01
CA ASN A 649 -0.68 -14.23 23.98
C ASN A 649 -1.18 -14.69 22.58
N TRP A 650 -2.22 -14.02 22.07
CA TRP A 650 -2.73 -14.24 20.70
C TRP A 650 -3.51 -13.01 20.21
N PRO A 651 -3.47 -12.67 18.90
CA PRO A 651 -4.32 -11.64 18.32
C PRO A 651 -5.81 -12.01 18.42
N VAL A 652 -6.58 -11.26 19.20
CA VAL A 652 -8.04 -11.42 19.30
C VAL A 652 -8.77 -10.09 19.18
N VAL A 653 -10.05 -10.17 18.82
CA VAL A 653 -11.01 -9.05 18.91
C VAL A 653 -12.08 -9.44 19.92
N TYR A 654 -12.57 -8.49 20.71
CA TYR A 654 -13.64 -8.72 21.67
C TYR A 654 -14.66 -7.57 21.66
N VAL A 655 -15.89 -7.89 22.03
CA VAL A 655 -16.99 -6.93 22.22
C VAL A 655 -17.48 -7.01 23.66
N LEU A 656 -17.62 -5.86 24.31
CA LEU A 656 -18.15 -5.72 25.67
C LEU A 656 -19.47 -4.94 25.65
N ASP A 657 -20.50 -5.41 26.33
CA ASP A 657 -21.80 -4.71 26.43
C ASP A 657 -22.42 -4.70 27.84
N ASP A 658 -23.31 -3.74 28.11
CA ASP A 658 -23.93 -3.51 29.44
C ASP A 658 -25.02 -4.53 29.85
N GLY A 659 -25.34 -5.50 28.99
CA GLY A 659 -26.33 -6.54 29.25
C GLY A 659 -27.79 -6.14 29.00
N ARG A 660 -28.08 -4.93 28.50
CA ARG A 660 -29.45 -4.53 28.13
C ARG A 660 -29.99 -5.37 26.96
N ASP A 661 -31.19 -5.88 27.14
CA ASP A 661 -31.93 -6.65 26.15
C ASP A 661 -32.55 -5.72 25.09
N THR A 662 -31.88 -5.58 23.96
CA THR A 662 -32.30 -4.76 22.81
C THR A 662 -33.54 -5.29 22.07
N THR A 663 -34.00 -6.52 22.36
CA THR A 663 -35.18 -7.11 21.73
C THR A 663 -36.50 -6.61 22.34
N LYS A 664 -36.45 -5.96 23.51
CA LYS A 664 -37.60 -5.35 24.17
C LYS A 664 -37.89 -3.96 23.60
N THR A 665 -38.55 -3.94 22.44
CA THR A 665 -38.82 -2.81 21.53
C THR A 665 -39.40 -1.50 22.11
N ASN A 666 -39.70 -1.43 23.41
CA ASN A 666 -40.28 -0.25 24.07
C ASN A 666 -39.25 0.61 24.83
N SER A 667 -38.00 0.16 25.03
CA SER A 667 -36.98 0.99 25.68
C SER A 667 -36.35 1.99 24.70
N ASN A 668 -36.62 3.28 24.90
CA ASN A 668 -35.98 4.39 24.16
C ASN A 668 -34.52 4.65 24.63
N GLN A 669 -33.83 3.59 25.05
CA GLN A 669 -32.50 3.57 25.66
C GLN A 669 -31.56 2.72 24.81
N LEU A 670 -30.37 3.25 24.53
CA LEU A 670 -29.33 2.53 23.81
C LEU A 670 -28.61 1.55 24.75
N ARG A 671 -28.12 0.44 24.20
CA ARG A 671 -27.14 -0.43 24.88
C ARG A 671 -25.75 0.17 24.72
N ASP A 672 -25.00 0.30 25.81
CA ASP A 672 -23.59 0.67 25.73
C ASP A 672 -22.76 -0.51 25.24
N ILE A 673 -21.87 -0.25 24.26
CA ILE A 673 -21.02 -1.27 23.66
C ILE A 673 -19.62 -0.71 23.37
N TYR A 674 -18.60 -1.54 23.57
CA TYR A 674 -17.21 -1.24 23.24
C TYR A 674 -16.61 -2.43 22.48
N VAL A 675 -15.88 -2.15 21.40
CA VAL A 675 -15.03 -3.16 20.72
C VAL A 675 -13.58 -2.87 21.08
N GLY A 676 -12.76 -3.90 21.18
CA GLY A 676 -11.31 -3.76 21.26
C GLY A 676 -10.59 -4.95 20.66
N GLU A 677 -9.37 -4.75 20.18
CA GLU A 677 -8.42 -5.83 19.94
C GLU A 677 -7.36 -5.94 21.05
N SER A 678 -6.64 -7.06 21.10
CA SER A 678 -5.37 -7.15 21.83
C SER A 678 -4.55 -8.37 21.41
N LEU A 679 -3.25 -8.34 21.71
CA LEU A 679 -2.39 -9.53 21.80
C LEU A 679 -2.46 -10.18 23.21
N ASN A 680 -2.85 -9.42 24.23
CA ASN A 680 -2.97 -9.86 25.63
C ASN A 680 -4.35 -9.47 26.17
N ALA A 681 -5.36 -10.24 25.76
CA ALA A 681 -6.75 -9.99 26.15
C ALA A 681 -6.94 -10.01 27.67
N VAL A 682 -6.36 -10.97 28.38
CA VAL A 682 -6.45 -11.03 29.86
C VAL A 682 -5.97 -9.75 30.54
N GLY A 683 -4.85 -9.15 30.08
CA GLY A 683 -4.38 -7.87 30.60
C GLY A 683 -5.35 -6.73 30.29
N ARG A 684 -5.77 -6.61 29.02
CA ARG A 684 -6.64 -5.53 28.55
C ARG A 684 -8.04 -5.57 29.18
N LEU A 685 -8.61 -6.75 29.39
CA LEU A 685 -9.90 -6.95 30.06
C LEU A 685 -9.86 -6.57 31.55
N ARG A 686 -8.75 -6.85 32.25
CA ARG A 686 -8.54 -6.37 33.62
C ARG A 686 -8.51 -4.84 33.68
N GLN A 687 -7.80 -4.20 32.75
CA GLN A 687 -7.76 -2.74 32.64
C GLN A 687 -9.16 -2.13 32.40
N HIS A 688 -10.03 -2.78 31.63
CA HIS A 688 -11.43 -2.34 31.47
C HIS A 688 -12.26 -2.46 32.75
N LEU A 689 -12.09 -3.54 33.53
CA LEU A 689 -12.72 -3.69 34.85
C LEU A 689 -12.23 -2.64 35.88
N ASP A 690 -11.00 -2.15 35.72
CA ASP A 690 -10.43 -1.07 36.53
C ASP A 690 -10.71 0.35 35.97
N THR A 691 -11.33 0.47 34.79
CA THR A 691 -11.69 1.75 34.16
C THR A 691 -13.11 2.17 34.55
N PRO A 692 -13.32 3.28 35.30
CA PRO A 692 -14.66 3.67 35.79
C PRO A 692 -15.72 3.85 34.70
N ALA A 693 -15.33 4.34 33.51
CA ALA A 693 -16.22 4.54 32.36
C ALA A 693 -16.61 3.23 31.62
N LYS A 694 -16.07 2.08 32.02
CA LYS A 694 -16.31 0.75 31.41
C LYS A 694 -16.80 -0.30 32.43
N GLN A 695 -16.81 0.02 33.73
CA GLN A 695 -17.22 -0.87 34.83
C GLN A 695 -18.70 -1.32 34.80
N HIS A 696 -19.55 -0.67 34.01
CA HIS A 696 -20.95 -1.07 33.84
C HIS A 696 -21.18 -2.10 32.72
N LEU A 697 -20.13 -2.44 31.96
CA LEU A 697 -20.16 -3.49 30.94
C LEU A 697 -20.08 -4.87 31.62
N LYS A 698 -20.93 -5.81 31.22
CA LYS A 698 -21.20 -7.09 31.92
C LYS A 698 -21.01 -8.33 31.07
N ASN A 699 -21.21 -8.21 29.76
CA ASN A 699 -21.04 -9.29 28.80
C ASN A 699 -19.70 -9.14 28.08
N ILE A 700 -19.16 -10.27 27.63
CA ILE A 700 -18.01 -10.32 26.73
C ILE A 700 -18.21 -11.37 25.64
N HIS A 701 -18.01 -10.95 24.39
CA HIS A 701 -17.90 -11.82 23.22
C HIS A 701 -16.46 -11.76 22.69
N VAL A 702 -15.64 -12.76 23.01
CA VAL A 702 -14.29 -12.90 22.43
C VAL A 702 -14.37 -13.62 21.09
N ILE A 703 -13.65 -13.10 20.09
CA ILE A 703 -13.59 -13.60 18.71
C ILE A 703 -12.16 -14.08 18.45
N PHE A 704 -12.04 -15.32 18.02
CA PHE A 704 -10.77 -16.03 17.87
C PHE A 704 -10.72 -16.77 16.53
N ASP A 705 -9.56 -16.77 15.88
CA ASP A 705 -9.28 -17.58 14.69
C ASP A 705 -7.77 -17.87 14.65
N GLU A 706 -7.39 -19.08 14.21
CA GLU A 706 -5.99 -19.53 14.18
C GLU A 706 -5.20 -18.91 13.01
N ARG A 707 -5.87 -18.16 12.13
CA ARG A 707 -5.28 -17.40 11.02
C ARG A 707 -5.15 -15.90 11.32
N PHE A 708 -5.67 -15.42 12.45
CA PHE A 708 -5.65 -13.98 12.76
C PHE A 708 -4.25 -13.50 13.14
N ASN A 709 -3.89 -12.34 12.59
CA ASN A 709 -2.75 -11.53 12.96
C ASN A 709 -3.22 -10.13 13.37
N LYS A 710 -2.32 -9.29 13.90
CA LYS A 710 -2.63 -7.93 14.38
C LYS A 710 -3.42 -7.10 13.36
N SER A 711 -3.05 -7.13 12.07
CA SER A 711 -3.72 -6.36 11.01
C SER A 711 -5.15 -6.85 10.74
N VAL A 712 -5.39 -8.17 10.80
CA VAL A 712 -6.74 -8.75 10.69
C VAL A 712 -7.61 -8.29 11.87
N CYS A 713 -7.06 -8.28 13.09
CA CYS A 713 -7.79 -7.84 14.27
C CYS A 713 -8.17 -6.35 14.21
N LEU A 714 -7.27 -5.48 13.75
CA LEU A 714 -7.55 -4.03 13.59
C LEU A 714 -8.62 -3.73 12.52
N ASP A 715 -8.64 -4.45 11.40
CA ASP A 715 -9.68 -4.32 10.37
C ASP A 715 -11.02 -4.94 10.82
N LEU A 716 -10.99 -6.02 11.61
CA LEU A 716 -12.18 -6.61 12.22
C LEU A 716 -12.77 -5.73 13.33
N GLU A 717 -11.94 -5.14 14.20
CA GLU A 717 -12.38 -4.12 15.17
C GLU A 717 -13.01 -2.94 14.45
N SER A 718 -12.30 -2.34 13.49
CA SER A 718 -12.79 -1.21 12.70
C SER A 718 -14.10 -1.56 11.97
N TYR A 719 -14.24 -2.77 11.43
CA TYR A 719 -15.46 -3.28 10.82
C TYR A 719 -16.61 -3.39 11.84
N LEU A 720 -16.39 -4.04 12.98
CA LEU A 720 -17.43 -4.21 14.01
C LEU A 720 -17.87 -2.86 14.61
N ILE A 721 -16.96 -1.91 14.83
CA ILE A 721 -17.28 -0.55 15.26
C ILE A 721 -18.17 0.15 14.21
N LYS A 722 -17.77 0.11 12.92
CA LYS A 722 -18.56 0.66 11.80
C LYS A 722 -19.98 0.09 11.79
N MET A 723 -20.12 -1.24 11.91
CA MET A 723 -21.41 -1.93 11.93
C MET A 723 -22.26 -1.59 13.17
N LEU A 724 -21.67 -1.58 14.38
CA LEU A 724 -22.40 -1.35 15.63
C LEU A 724 -22.96 0.08 15.73
N ALA A 725 -22.25 1.07 15.19
CA ALA A 725 -22.72 2.45 15.09
C ALA A 725 -23.93 2.58 14.14
N GLY A 726 -23.95 1.80 13.05
CA GLY A 726 -25.04 1.80 12.06
C GLY A 726 -26.27 0.96 12.46
N ASP A 727 -26.10 -0.09 13.28
CA ASP A 727 -27.18 -0.92 13.82
C ASP A 727 -28.26 -0.06 14.49
N GLY A 728 -27.83 0.90 15.31
CA GLY A 728 -28.69 1.92 15.88
C GLY A 728 -29.39 1.54 17.19
N ALA A 729 -29.33 0.30 17.65
CA ALA A 729 -29.68 -0.06 19.04
C ALA A 729 -28.56 0.30 20.05
N ASN A 730 -27.34 0.55 19.55
CA ASN A 730 -26.15 0.73 20.36
C ASN A 730 -25.71 2.20 20.52
N ARG A 731 -25.00 2.48 21.61
CA ARG A 731 -24.11 3.63 21.79
C ARG A 731 -22.69 3.09 21.87
N VAL A 732 -21.90 3.35 20.83
CA VAL A 732 -20.52 2.85 20.73
C VAL A 732 -19.58 3.76 21.51
N LEU A 733 -18.85 3.20 22.49
CA LEU A 733 -17.99 3.92 23.42
C LEU A 733 -16.57 4.18 22.89
N ASN A 734 -16.22 3.69 21.70
CA ASN A 734 -14.91 3.87 21.09
C ASN A 734 -14.61 5.36 20.74
N ARG A 735 -13.32 5.68 20.63
CA ARG A 735 -12.82 6.91 19.98
C ARG A 735 -12.75 6.69 18.46
N ASN A 736 -12.70 7.75 17.66
CA ASN A 736 -12.60 7.62 16.19
C ASN A 736 -11.16 7.65 15.63
N ASN A 737 -10.16 8.00 16.45
CA ASN A 737 -8.76 8.14 16.02
C ASN A 737 -8.11 6.82 15.56
N GLY A 738 -8.52 5.66 16.10
CA GLY A 738 -8.01 4.34 15.75
C GLY A 738 -8.72 3.65 14.57
N ILE A 739 -9.70 4.30 13.92
CA ILE A 739 -10.43 3.68 12.80
C ILE A 739 -9.61 3.77 11.52
N THR A 740 -9.24 2.60 10.97
CA THR A 740 -8.44 2.48 9.75
C THR A 740 -9.18 1.72 8.64
N GLU A 741 -8.61 1.76 7.43
CA GLU A 741 -9.02 0.94 6.28
C GLU A 741 -7.76 0.38 5.57
N SER A 742 -6.66 0.17 6.30
CA SER A 742 -5.34 -0.23 5.78
C SER A 742 -5.36 -1.54 4.99
N ARG A 743 -4.51 -1.64 3.96
CA ARG A 743 -4.36 -2.87 3.17
C ARG A 743 -3.33 -3.79 3.82
N TYR A 744 -3.64 -5.08 3.88
CA TYR A 744 -2.74 -6.11 4.40
C TYR A 744 -2.88 -7.40 3.61
N PHE A 745 -1.92 -8.31 3.77
CA PHE A 745 -1.85 -9.57 3.03
C PHE A 745 -3.14 -10.39 3.15
N GLN A 746 -3.67 -10.85 2.02
CA GLN A 746 -4.92 -11.64 1.91
C GLN A 746 -6.19 -11.00 2.50
N ARG A 747 -6.24 -9.67 2.73
CA ARG A 747 -7.38 -8.95 3.35
C ARG A 747 -8.77 -9.40 2.90
N GLU A 748 -9.02 -9.54 1.60
CA GLU A 748 -10.36 -9.90 1.11
C GLU A 748 -10.82 -11.30 1.58
N LEU A 749 -9.89 -12.27 1.68
CA LEU A 749 -10.16 -13.61 2.21
C LEU A 749 -10.49 -13.59 3.72
N TYR A 750 -9.95 -12.63 4.47
CA TYR A 750 -10.38 -12.40 5.86
C TYR A 750 -11.74 -11.70 5.92
N ARG A 751 -12.01 -10.74 5.03
CA ARG A 751 -13.29 -10.00 4.95
C ARG A 751 -14.47 -10.88 4.55
N GLU A 752 -14.27 -11.95 3.78
CA GLU A 752 -15.28 -13.00 3.59
C GLU A 752 -15.70 -13.63 4.93
N GLY A 753 -14.73 -13.91 5.81
CA GLY A 753 -14.96 -14.40 7.17
C GLY A 753 -15.71 -13.42 8.07
N PHE A 754 -15.52 -12.11 7.89
CA PHE A 754 -16.15 -11.08 8.73
C PHE A 754 -17.69 -11.10 8.63
N ARG A 755 -18.26 -11.51 7.49
CA ARG A 755 -19.72 -11.70 7.33
C ARG A 755 -20.25 -12.82 8.22
N ASN A 756 -19.53 -13.94 8.29
CA ASN A 756 -19.89 -15.07 9.15
C ASN A 756 -19.77 -14.70 10.64
N ILE A 757 -18.78 -13.87 11.00
CA ILE A 757 -18.64 -13.33 12.35
C ILE A 757 -19.82 -12.40 12.69
N PHE A 758 -20.15 -11.46 11.79
CA PHE A 758 -21.29 -10.55 11.95
C PHE A 758 -22.63 -11.29 12.17
N GLU A 759 -22.95 -12.28 11.32
CA GLU A 759 -24.21 -13.03 11.43
C GLU A 759 -24.28 -13.88 12.71
N ARG A 760 -23.14 -14.39 13.20
CA ARG A 760 -23.08 -15.13 14.47
C ARG A 760 -23.27 -14.21 15.68
N LEU A 761 -22.62 -13.03 15.66
CA LEU A 761 -22.85 -11.97 16.65
C LEU A 761 -24.31 -11.46 16.61
N ARG A 762 -24.94 -11.37 15.44
CA ARG A 762 -26.36 -11.07 15.29
C ARG A 762 -27.24 -12.15 15.96
N ALA A 763 -26.93 -13.42 15.75
CA ALA A 763 -27.64 -14.54 16.40
C ALA A 763 -27.47 -14.59 17.94
N ASP A 764 -26.36 -14.08 18.47
CA ASP A 764 -26.16 -13.91 19.93
C ASP A 764 -26.88 -12.66 20.51
N GLY A 765 -27.35 -11.75 19.64
CA GLY A 765 -28.02 -10.49 20.01
C GLY A 765 -27.11 -9.26 20.12
N VAL A 766 -25.89 -9.32 19.57
CA VAL A 766 -24.96 -8.19 19.48
C VAL A 766 -25.38 -7.21 18.37
N PHE A 767 -26.03 -7.70 17.31
CA PHE A 767 -26.70 -6.87 16.30
C PHE A 767 -28.21 -7.10 16.31
N THR A 768 -28.98 -6.08 15.95
CA THR A 768 -30.45 -6.14 15.83
C THR A 768 -30.92 -6.20 14.38
N ARG A 769 -30.10 -5.74 13.42
CA ARG A 769 -30.46 -5.60 12.00
C ARG A 769 -29.50 -6.37 11.07
N GLY A 770 -29.94 -6.67 9.85
CA GLY A 770 -29.10 -7.35 8.85
C GLY A 770 -27.98 -6.49 8.29
N LEU A 771 -26.95 -7.11 7.68
CA LEU A 771 -25.79 -6.42 7.10
C LEU A 771 -26.19 -5.26 6.17
N HIS A 772 -27.00 -5.52 5.14
CA HIS A 772 -27.40 -4.51 4.16
C HIS A 772 -28.35 -3.44 4.73
N GLU A 773 -29.16 -3.76 5.74
CA GLU A 773 -29.97 -2.76 6.44
C GLU A 773 -29.09 -1.71 7.15
N ILE A 774 -27.98 -2.17 7.74
CA ILE A 774 -27.01 -1.33 8.42
C ILE A 774 -26.24 -0.50 7.40
N GLU A 775 -25.62 -1.13 6.41
CA GLU A 775 -24.84 -0.47 5.33
C GLU A 775 -25.65 0.62 4.60
N ASN A 776 -26.94 0.36 4.36
CA ASN A 776 -27.82 1.29 3.66
C ASN A 776 -28.29 2.48 4.53
N SER A 777 -28.17 2.40 5.86
CA SER A 777 -28.68 3.42 6.78
C SER A 777 -27.81 4.67 6.89
N ASP A 778 -28.45 5.82 7.13
CA ASP A 778 -27.74 7.09 7.37
C ASP A 778 -26.84 7.05 8.60
N LEU A 779 -27.19 6.26 9.62
CA LEU A 779 -26.38 6.08 10.83
C LEU A 779 -25.02 5.45 10.51
N PHE A 780 -24.98 4.53 9.55
CA PHE A 780 -23.73 3.97 9.02
C PHE A 780 -23.06 4.93 8.04
N LYS A 781 -23.82 5.48 7.08
CA LYS A 781 -23.29 6.32 5.99
C LYS A 781 -22.64 7.62 6.47
N LEU A 782 -23.13 8.20 7.55
CA LEU A 782 -22.66 9.46 8.16
C LEU A 782 -21.96 9.24 9.50
N SER A 783 -21.57 8.01 9.84
CA SER A 783 -20.91 7.67 11.10
C SER A 783 -19.56 8.39 11.27
N PRO A 784 -19.24 8.97 12.44
CA PRO A 784 -17.90 9.46 12.76
C PRO A 784 -16.88 8.32 12.88
N PHE A 785 -17.34 7.06 12.90
CA PHE A 785 -16.50 5.86 12.90
C PHE A 785 -16.29 5.27 11.50
N LYS A 786 -16.56 6.02 10.43
CA LYS A 786 -15.99 5.68 9.12
C LYS A 786 -14.49 5.98 9.11
N ALA A 787 -13.73 5.11 8.46
CA ALA A 787 -12.36 5.42 8.12
C ALA A 787 -12.33 6.59 7.13
N LEU A 788 -11.34 7.47 7.28
CA LEU A 788 -11.07 8.55 6.34
C LEU A 788 -10.21 8.05 5.18
N THR A 789 -10.33 8.68 4.01
CA THR A 789 -9.34 8.52 2.93
C THR A 789 -8.07 9.30 3.26
N ASP A 790 -6.93 8.97 2.64
CA ASP A 790 -5.65 9.61 2.96
C ASP A 790 -5.64 11.13 2.77
N ASP A 791 -6.37 11.64 1.77
CA ASP A 791 -6.55 13.07 1.50
C ASP A 791 -7.53 13.75 2.48
N GLN A 792 -8.56 13.05 2.96
CA GLN A 792 -9.41 13.53 4.06
C GLN A 792 -8.62 13.61 5.36
N ALA A 793 -7.88 12.55 5.69
CA ALA A 793 -7.10 12.45 6.91
C ALA A 793 -5.95 13.48 6.94
N ALA A 794 -5.22 13.65 5.83
CA ALA A 794 -4.20 14.70 5.70
C ALA A 794 -4.79 16.11 5.80
N SER A 795 -5.95 16.36 5.17
CA SER A 795 -6.64 17.65 5.29
C SER A 795 -7.06 17.92 6.74
N ILE A 796 -7.64 16.94 7.42
CA ILE A 796 -8.04 17.04 8.83
C ILE A 796 -6.84 17.25 9.76
N GLU A 797 -5.72 16.58 9.50
CA GLU A 797 -4.48 16.70 10.28
C GLU A 797 -3.91 18.13 10.22
N GLU A 798 -3.79 18.71 9.02
CA GLU A 798 -3.30 20.08 8.84
C GLU A 798 -4.32 21.14 9.32
N ILE A 799 -5.62 20.89 9.14
CA ILE A 799 -6.69 21.74 9.70
C ILE A 799 -6.64 21.74 11.23
N LEU A 800 -6.37 20.60 11.87
CA LEU A 800 -6.26 20.49 13.32
C LEU A 800 -5.01 21.21 13.86
N LYS A 801 -3.84 21.02 13.22
CA LYS A 801 -2.61 21.78 13.53
C LYS A 801 -2.85 23.29 13.42
N GLY A 802 -3.45 23.72 12.30
CA GLY A 802 -3.79 25.12 12.06
C GLY A 802 -4.73 25.69 13.11
N LEU A 803 -5.85 25.00 13.41
CA LEU A 803 -6.83 25.44 14.39
C LEU A 803 -6.25 25.55 15.80
N LEU A 804 -5.41 24.61 16.24
CA LEU A 804 -4.77 24.66 17.57
C LEU A 804 -3.83 25.86 17.70
N ALA A 805 -3.03 26.15 16.66
CA ALA A 805 -2.18 27.35 16.62
C ALA A 805 -2.99 28.65 16.52
N ASP A 806 -4.14 28.65 15.82
CA ASP A 806 -5.05 29.80 15.78
C ASP A 806 -5.67 30.07 17.16
N LEU A 807 -6.04 29.01 17.90
CA LEU A 807 -6.58 29.10 19.26
C LEU A 807 -5.54 29.61 20.26
N GLU A 808 -4.31 29.07 20.23
CA GLU A 808 -3.20 29.48 21.09
C GLU A 808 -2.80 30.95 20.85
N SER A 809 -2.80 31.39 19.59
CA SER A 809 -2.53 32.78 19.20
C SER A 809 -3.73 33.72 19.34
N GLY A 810 -4.93 33.20 19.62
CA GLY A 810 -6.18 33.96 19.67
C GLY A 810 -6.63 34.57 18.34
N THR A 811 -6.13 34.07 17.20
CA THR A 811 -6.40 34.63 15.87
C THR A 811 -7.66 34.03 15.23
N ASN A 812 -8.48 34.86 14.58
CA ASN A 812 -9.61 34.36 13.78
C ASN A 812 -9.08 33.72 12.48
N SER A 813 -9.68 32.61 12.04
CA SER A 813 -9.23 31.90 10.84
C SER A 813 -10.38 31.35 9.99
N MET A 814 -10.13 31.30 8.68
CA MET A 814 -11.11 30.87 7.67
C MET A 814 -10.48 29.81 6.78
N ILE A 815 -11.13 28.65 6.71
CA ILE A 815 -10.69 27.44 6.04
C ILE A 815 -11.75 27.03 5.00
N VAL A 816 -11.31 26.55 3.84
CA VAL A 816 -12.20 25.98 2.81
C VAL A 816 -11.77 24.55 2.50
N ILE A 817 -12.67 23.59 2.71
CA ILE A 817 -12.55 22.21 2.22
C ILE A 817 -13.36 22.09 0.94
N GLN A 818 -12.70 22.17 -0.21
CA GLN A 818 -13.32 21.97 -1.51
C GLN A 818 -13.27 20.49 -1.89
N GLY A 819 -14.35 19.97 -2.48
CA GLY A 819 -14.41 18.59 -2.95
C GLY A 819 -15.63 18.35 -3.82
N ASP A 820 -15.58 17.32 -4.66
CA ASP A 820 -16.67 16.96 -5.57
C ASP A 820 -17.83 16.21 -4.87
N PRO A 821 -18.95 15.97 -5.58
CA PRO A 821 -20.08 15.21 -5.03
C PRO A 821 -19.66 13.78 -4.69
N GLY A 822 -19.51 13.49 -3.39
CA GLY A 822 -19.16 12.14 -2.91
C GLY A 822 -17.74 11.98 -2.36
N THR A 823 -16.91 13.03 -2.34
CA THR A 823 -15.57 12.99 -1.70
C THR A 823 -15.60 13.00 -0.16
N GLY A 824 -16.73 12.64 0.45
CA GLY A 824 -16.87 12.47 1.91
C GLY A 824 -16.93 13.74 2.76
N LYS A 825 -17.11 14.94 2.18
CA LYS A 825 -17.16 16.24 2.89
C LYS A 825 -17.90 16.18 4.24
N THR A 826 -19.17 15.76 4.24
CA THR A 826 -19.98 15.61 5.46
C THR A 826 -19.38 14.63 6.48
N VAL A 827 -18.84 13.49 6.03
CA VAL A 827 -18.21 12.50 6.91
C VAL A 827 -16.94 13.08 7.55
N ALA A 828 -16.13 13.81 6.79
CA ALA A 828 -14.96 14.52 7.31
C ALA A 828 -15.36 15.56 8.37
N ALA A 829 -16.43 16.34 8.16
CA ALA A 829 -16.93 17.29 9.15
C ALA A 829 -17.42 16.60 10.45
N VAL A 830 -18.17 15.50 10.33
CA VAL A 830 -18.68 14.73 11.48
C VAL A 830 -17.53 14.03 12.24
N TYR A 831 -16.55 13.48 11.52
CA TYR A 831 -15.33 12.92 12.09
C TYR A 831 -14.51 13.98 12.83
N PHE A 832 -14.31 15.16 12.23
CA PHE A 832 -13.52 16.25 12.82
C PHE A 832 -14.10 16.73 14.16
N ILE A 833 -15.42 16.93 14.23
CA ILE A 833 -16.09 17.35 15.48
C ILE A 833 -15.96 16.25 16.55
N LYS A 834 -16.08 14.97 16.20
CA LYS A 834 -15.85 13.86 17.15
C LYS A 834 -14.38 13.77 17.59
N LEU A 835 -13.41 14.02 16.71
CA LEU A 835 -12.00 14.04 17.05
C LEU A 835 -11.67 15.18 18.03
N LEU A 836 -12.20 16.39 17.82
CA LEU A 836 -12.05 17.50 18.78
C LEU A 836 -12.62 17.13 20.16
N VAL A 837 -13.78 16.48 20.21
CA VAL A 837 -14.41 16.03 21.46
C VAL A 837 -13.62 14.90 22.11
N ASP A 838 -13.04 13.97 21.34
CA ASP A 838 -12.17 12.90 21.88
C ASP A 838 -10.87 13.48 22.47
N ILE A 839 -10.28 14.52 21.85
CA ILE A 839 -9.12 15.25 22.39
C ILE A 839 -9.52 16.11 23.62
N GLN A 840 -10.74 16.65 23.67
CA GLN A 840 -11.25 17.38 24.84
C GLN A 840 -11.55 16.45 26.04
N THR A 841 -11.84 15.17 25.80
CA THR A 841 -12.40 14.24 26.82
C THR A 841 -11.56 12.99 27.13
N PHE A 842 -10.40 12.79 26.51
CA PHE A 842 -9.50 11.69 26.93
C PHE A 842 -8.99 11.91 28.36
N THR A 843 -8.73 10.81 29.07
CA THR A 843 -8.29 10.80 30.48
C THR A 843 -6.91 10.17 30.68
N THR A 844 -6.55 9.18 29.86
CA THR A 844 -5.28 8.44 29.93
C THR A 844 -4.74 8.21 28.53
N LEU A 845 -3.40 8.26 28.41
CA LEU A 845 -2.67 7.98 27.17
C LEU A 845 -2.60 6.47 26.86
N GLU A 846 -2.60 5.61 27.88
CA GLU A 846 -2.59 4.14 27.75
C GLU A 846 -3.79 3.54 26.99
N ASP A 847 -4.83 4.34 26.75
CA ASP A 847 -6.04 3.95 26.01
C ASP A 847 -5.97 4.43 24.54
N LEU A 848 -4.80 4.86 24.07
CA LEU A 848 -4.48 5.24 22.69
C LEU A 848 -3.53 4.21 22.08
N ASP A 849 -3.79 3.86 20.82
CA ASP A 849 -2.77 3.26 19.95
C ASP A 849 -1.72 4.35 19.59
N SER A 850 -0.43 4.06 19.80
CA SER A 850 0.67 4.98 19.50
C SER A 850 0.82 5.24 18.00
N ASP A 851 0.40 4.27 17.19
CA ASP A 851 0.65 4.24 15.75
C ASP A 851 -0.56 4.84 14.99
N ALA A 852 -1.65 5.13 15.70
CA ALA A 852 -2.82 5.82 15.16
C ALA A 852 -2.48 7.26 14.78
N ARG A 853 -2.77 7.64 13.53
CA ARG A 853 -2.39 8.91 12.88
C ARG A 853 -2.62 10.19 13.73
N PHE A 854 -3.67 10.22 14.54
CA PHE A 854 -4.03 11.39 15.35
C PHE A 854 -3.58 11.31 16.83
N ALA A 855 -2.86 10.26 17.25
CA ALA A 855 -2.44 10.07 18.65
C ALA A 855 -1.61 11.25 19.19
N THR A 856 -0.77 11.86 18.36
CA THR A 856 0.08 13.01 18.70
C THR A 856 -0.69 14.27 19.11
N PHE A 857 -1.99 14.37 18.80
CA PHE A 857 -2.82 15.50 19.21
C PHE A 857 -3.43 15.34 20.61
N PHE A 858 -3.38 14.14 21.21
CA PHE A 858 -3.91 13.88 22.56
C PHE A 858 -2.89 14.29 23.63
N THR A 859 -2.68 15.60 23.79
CA THR A 859 -1.87 16.19 24.87
C THR A 859 -2.76 16.94 25.85
N ASP A 860 -2.34 17.09 27.10
CA ASP A 860 -3.12 17.86 28.10
C ASP A 860 -3.24 19.34 27.68
N THR A 861 -2.20 19.92 27.08
CA THR A 861 -2.23 21.27 26.48
C THR A 861 -3.31 21.40 25.41
N ASN A 862 -3.43 20.43 24.49
CA ASN A 862 -4.49 20.43 23.49
C ASN A 862 -5.87 20.20 24.14
N ARG A 863 -5.97 19.36 25.18
CA ARG A 863 -7.22 19.19 25.95
C ARG A 863 -7.68 20.52 26.54
N GLU A 864 -6.75 21.31 27.10
CA GLU A 864 -7.00 22.63 27.69
C GLU A 864 -7.41 23.67 26.64
N LEU A 865 -6.68 23.77 25.51
CA LEU A 865 -7.03 24.65 24.38
C LEU A 865 -8.42 24.36 23.79
N LEU A 866 -8.88 23.11 23.87
CA LEU A 866 -10.22 22.70 23.41
C LEU A 866 -11.32 22.84 24.48
N GLN A 867 -11.01 23.20 25.74
CA GLN A 867 -12.05 23.37 26.76
C GLN A 867 -12.97 24.57 26.49
N GLY A 868 -14.26 24.36 26.73
CA GLY A 868 -15.28 25.41 26.57
C GLY A 868 -15.54 25.85 25.13
N LEU A 869 -14.94 25.21 24.12
CA LEU A 869 -15.18 25.57 22.71
C LEU A 869 -16.63 25.35 22.31
N ARG A 870 -17.27 26.43 21.85
CA ARG A 870 -18.63 26.38 21.31
C ARG A 870 -18.56 26.05 19.82
N VAL A 871 -18.61 24.77 19.50
CA VAL A 871 -18.60 24.24 18.13
C VAL A 871 -20.01 24.08 17.57
N GLY A 872 -20.21 24.41 16.30
CA GLY A 872 -21.46 24.16 15.57
C GLY A 872 -21.22 23.63 14.16
N LEU A 873 -22.18 22.84 13.66
CA LEU A 873 -22.24 22.29 12.30
C LEU A 873 -23.51 22.80 11.61
N VAL A 874 -23.33 23.74 10.69
CA VAL A 874 -24.40 24.37 9.91
C VAL A 874 -24.71 23.49 8.70
N VAL A 875 -25.96 23.06 8.56
CA VAL A 875 -26.42 22.18 7.48
C VAL A 875 -27.72 22.76 6.90
N PRO A 876 -27.69 23.46 5.75
CA PRO A 876 -28.89 24.09 5.18
C PRO A 876 -29.98 23.07 4.80
N GLN A 877 -29.61 21.93 4.22
CA GLN A 877 -30.55 20.90 3.76
C GLN A 877 -31.25 20.20 4.94
N GLN A 878 -32.59 20.14 4.92
CA GLN A 878 -33.38 19.58 6.03
C GLN A 878 -33.16 18.08 6.28
N SER A 879 -33.24 17.24 5.25
CA SER A 879 -33.13 15.78 5.41
C SER A 879 -31.78 15.40 6.00
N LEU A 880 -30.68 15.82 5.37
CA LEU A 880 -29.32 15.60 5.85
C LEU A 880 -29.11 16.13 7.28
N ARG A 881 -29.65 17.31 7.62
CA ARG A 881 -29.60 17.88 8.98
C ARG A 881 -30.31 16.98 10.01
N CYS A 882 -31.44 16.37 9.65
CA CYS A 882 -32.13 15.39 10.50
C CYS A 882 -31.31 14.11 10.69
N SER A 883 -30.72 13.58 9.61
CA SER A 883 -29.86 12.39 9.64
C SER A 883 -28.62 12.59 10.53
N ILE A 884 -27.92 13.72 10.39
CA ILE A 884 -26.76 14.06 11.22
C ILE A 884 -27.17 14.27 12.69
N LYS A 885 -28.35 14.86 12.97
CA LYS A 885 -28.88 14.92 14.35
C LYS A 885 -29.14 13.53 14.93
N ALA A 886 -29.53 12.54 14.12
CA ALA A 886 -29.72 11.16 14.57
C ALA A 886 -28.37 10.51 14.94
N VAL A 887 -27.31 10.76 14.17
CA VAL A 887 -25.93 10.33 14.48
C VAL A 887 -25.42 11.00 15.76
N PHE A 888 -25.57 12.33 15.88
CA PHE A 888 -25.12 13.09 17.05
C PHE A 888 -25.86 12.69 18.34
N LYS A 889 -27.12 12.23 18.24
CA LYS A 889 -27.87 11.70 19.40
C LYS A 889 -27.27 10.38 19.94
N LYS A 890 -26.59 9.60 19.11
CA LYS A 890 -26.08 8.25 19.45
C LYS A 890 -24.56 8.21 19.69
N THR A 891 -23.84 9.24 19.24
CA THR A 891 -22.38 9.33 19.40
C THR A 891 -22.02 9.96 20.76
N PRO A 892 -21.18 9.33 21.60
CA PRO A 892 -20.72 9.93 22.85
C PRO A 892 -20.08 11.30 22.65
N GLY A 893 -20.38 12.24 23.56
CA GLY A 893 -19.83 13.61 23.56
C GLY A 893 -20.41 14.56 22.51
N LEU A 894 -21.17 14.08 21.52
CA LEU A 894 -21.89 14.92 20.57
C LEU A 894 -23.32 15.23 21.07
N HIS A 895 -23.91 16.34 20.61
CA HIS A 895 -25.29 16.70 20.96
C HIS A 895 -26.07 17.25 19.76
N PRO A 896 -27.34 16.85 19.53
CA PRO A 896 -28.14 17.31 18.39
C PRO A 896 -28.39 18.83 18.27
N SER A 897 -28.07 19.64 19.29
CA SER A 897 -28.11 21.12 19.19
C SER A 897 -26.87 21.72 18.51
N MET A 898 -25.76 20.98 18.42
CA MET A 898 -24.58 21.38 17.63
C MET A 898 -24.90 21.47 16.13
N VAL A 899 -25.91 20.71 15.67
CA VAL A 899 -26.30 20.62 14.26
C VAL A 899 -27.44 21.60 13.99
N MET A 900 -27.26 22.57 13.09
CA MET A 900 -28.08 23.79 13.05
C MET A 900 -28.33 24.34 11.64
N THR A 901 -29.31 25.24 11.50
CA THR A 901 -29.56 26.00 10.27
C THR A 901 -28.80 27.34 10.28
N PRO A 902 -28.63 28.00 9.11
CA PRO A 902 -28.09 29.37 9.07
C PRO A 902 -28.94 30.38 9.86
N PHE A 903 -30.25 30.18 9.94
CA PHE A 903 -31.15 30.99 10.77
C PHE A 903 -30.89 30.78 12.27
N ASP A 904 -30.66 29.54 12.70
CA ASP A 904 -30.33 29.24 14.11
C ASP A 904 -29.00 29.90 14.51
N VAL A 905 -27.99 29.93 13.63
CA VAL A 905 -26.73 30.67 13.86
C VAL A 905 -26.97 32.16 14.00
N GLY A 906 -27.75 32.75 13.09
CA GLY A 906 -28.08 34.18 13.12
C GLY A 906 -28.83 34.60 14.38
N GLN A 907 -29.74 33.75 14.87
CA GLN A 907 -30.53 33.99 16.07
C GLN A 907 -29.89 33.53 17.40
N ALA A 908 -28.79 32.79 17.38
CA ALA A 908 -28.15 32.28 18.59
C ALA A 908 -27.52 33.41 19.41
N ASP A 909 -27.66 33.38 20.74
CA ASP A 909 -26.96 34.33 21.63
C ASP A 909 -25.44 34.20 21.52
N GLY A 910 -24.71 35.32 21.66
CA GLY A 910 -23.25 35.35 21.63
C GLY A 910 -22.61 34.98 20.28
N ILE A 911 -21.39 34.43 20.35
CA ILE A 911 -20.53 34.04 19.21
C ILE A 911 -20.13 32.56 19.37
N PHE A 912 -19.86 31.86 18.28
CA PHE A 912 -19.29 30.51 18.24
C PHE A 912 -17.77 30.54 18.19
N SER A 913 -17.10 29.61 18.87
CA SER A 913 -15.66 29.43 18.70
C SER A 913 -15.37 28.97 17.27
N LEU A 914 -16.04 27.89 16.85
CA LEU A 914 -15.86 27.27 15.55
C LEU A 914 -17.21 26.95 14.90
N LEU A 915 -17.39 27.34 13.63
CA LEU A 915 -18.48 26.86 12.79
C LEU A 915 -17.95 26.08 11.58
N LEU A 916 -18.38 24.83 11.47
CA LEU A 916 -18.31 24.06 10.23
C LEU A 916 -19.59 24.33 9.44
N VAL A 917 -19.48 24.57 8.12
CA VAL A 917 -20.63 24.78 7.24
C VAL A 917 -20.60 23.73 6.12
N ASP A 918 -21.49 22.74 6.22
CA ASP A 918 -21.65 21.76 5.16
C ASP A 918 -22.57 22.28 4.05
N GLU A 919 -22.34 21.80 2.82
CA GLU A 919 -23.00 22.28 1.61
C GLU A 919 -22.98 23.83 1.51
N THR A 920 -21.83 24.48 1.75
CA THR A 920 -21.70 25.96 1.87
C THR A 920 -22.34 26.76 0.73
N HIS A 921 -22.34 26.20 -0.49
CA HIS A 921 -22.99 26.80 -1.66
C HIS A 921 -24.52 27.01 -1.48
N ARG A 922 -25.16 26.27 -0.57
CA ARG A 922 -26.60 26.36 -0.22
C ARG A 922 -26.94 27.37 0.88
N LEU A 923 -25.95 28.11 1.40
CA LEU A 923 -26.25 29.34 2.13
C LEU A 923 -26.99 30.30 1.19
N ASN A 924 -27.96 31.06 1.71
CA ASN A 924 -28.78 31.92 0.87
C ASN A 924 -28.27 33.36 0.81
N GLN A 925 -28.28 33.92 -0.40
CA GLN A 925 -28.35 35.36 -0.60
C GLN A 925 -29.78 35.88 -0.34
N ARG A 926 -29.96 37.21 -0.32
CA ARG A 926 -31.28 37.83 -0.17
C ARG A 926 -32.21 37.41 -1.32
N ALA A 927 -33.17 36.52 -1.04
CA ALA A 927 -34.13 35.97 -1.99
C ALA A 927 -35.40 35.47 -1.26
N ASN A 928 -36.50 35.25 -1.98
CA ASN A 928 -37.77 34.78 -1.43
C ASN A 928 -37.65 33.40 -0.75
N GLN A 929 -37.63 33.39 0.57
CA GLN A 929 -37.54 32.20 1.41
C GLN A 929 -38.79 31.30 1.30
N PRO A 930 -38.74 30.04 1.78
CA PRO A 930 -39.88 29.10 1.74
C PRO A 930 -41.14 29.55 2.50
N SER A 931 -41.05 30.56 3.37
CA SER A 931 -42.22 31.15 4.04
C SER A 931 -42.00 32.64 4.34
N GLY A 932 -43.10 33.39 4.49
CA GLY A 932 -43.05 34.81 4.87
C GLY A 932 -42.38 35.07 6.23
N VAL A 933 -42.49 34.11 7.16
CA VAL A 933 -41.80 34.15 8.46
C VAL A 933 -40.27 34.09 8.28
N LEU A 934 -39.77 33.28 7.35
CA LEU A 934 -38.34 33.22 7.05
C LEU A 934 -37.84 34.47 6.32
N ASN A 935 -38.65 35.08 5.44
CA ASN A 935 -38.35 36.41 4.86
C ASN A 935 -38.18 37.47 5.95
N ALA A 936 -39.13 37.55 6.90
CA ALA A 936 -39.07 38.48 8.02
C ALA A 936 -37.88 38.22 8.94
N LYS A 937 -37.60 36.94 9.27
CA LYS A 937 -36.39 36.56 10.03
C LYS A 937 -35.10 36.98 9.33
N PHE A 938 -35.00 36.85 8.01
CA PHE A 938 -33.81 37.27 7.25
C PHE A 938 -33.56 38.77 7.42
N ALA A 939 -34.60 39.59 7.28
CA ALA A 939 -34.52 41.04 7.45
C ALA A 939 -34.18 41.46 8.89
N THR A 940 -34.70 40.74 9.89
CA THR A 940 -34.38 40.99 11.30
C THR A 940 -32.94 40.59 11.64
N ILE A 941 -32.50 39.37 11.33
CA ILE A 941 -31.12 38.93 11.61
C ILE A 941 -30.09 39.84 10.94
N THR A 942 -30.29 40.23 9.68
CA THR A 942 -29.37 41.18 8.99
C THR A 942 -29.32 42.54 9.71
N ARG A 943 -30.46 43.06 10.17
CA ARG A 943 -30.49 44.31 10.95
C ARG A 943 -29.82 44.18 12.32
N ASP A 944 -30.03 43.07 13.01
CA ASP A 944 -29.50 42.83 14.35
C ASP A 944 -27.96 42.62 14.32
N LEU A 945 -27.41 42.09 13.21
CA LEU A 945 -25.98 41.88 13.01
C LEU A 945 -25.24 43.07 12.38
N PHE A 946 -25.91 43.87 11.53
CA PHE A 946 -25.27 44.93 10.73
C PHE A 946 -25.93 46.31 10.86
N GLY A 947 -26.82 46.51 11.83
CA GLY A 947 -27.52 47.77 12.12
C GLY A 947 -28.60 48.19 11.12
N SER A 948 -28.67 47.56 9.95
CA SER A 948 -29.61 47.89 8.88
C SER A 948 -29.97 46.66 8.05
N ASP A 949 -31.11 46.68 7.36
CA ASP A 949 -31.56 45.58 6.50
C ASP A 949 -30.90 45.63 5.10
N ASP A 950 -29.57 45.57 5.10
CA ASP A 950 -28.75 45.61 3.89
C ASP A 950 -28.97 44.34 3.03
N THR A 951 -29.59 44.52 1.86
CA THR A 951 -29.94 43.43 0.94
C THR A 951 -28.72 42.77 0.29
N SER A 952 -27.53 43.39 0.32
CA SER A 952 -26.29 42.75 -0.14
C SER A 952 -25.81 41.63 0.79
N LYS A 953 -26.24 41.63 2.06
CA LYS A 953 -25.83 40.65 3.06
C LYS A 953 -26.46 39.28 2.83
N THR A 954 -25.63 38.27 2.97
CA THR A 954 -25.96 36.85 2.77
C THR A 954 -25.87 36.09 4.09
N GLN A 955 -26.34 34.84 4.08
CA GLN A 955 -26.13 33.95 5.22
C GLN A 955 -24.64 33.64 5.48
N LEU A 956 -23.74 33.78 4.48
CA LEU A 956 -22.29 33.65 4.69
C LEU A 956 -21.76 34.77 5.60
N ASP A 957 -22.29 35.98 5.45
CA ASP A 957 -21.95 37.11 6.31
C ASP A 957 -22.46 36.90 7.74
N TRP A 958 -23.61 36.23 7.92
CA TRP A 958 -24.07 35.82 9.25
C TRP A 958 -23.12 34.82 9.91
N ILE A 959 -22.62 33.81 9.17
CA ILE A 959 -21.63 32.85 9.71
C ILE A 959 -20.35 33.60 10.13
N ARG A 960 -19.83 34.49 9.26
CA ARG A 960 -18.64 35.31 9.53
C ARG A 960 -18.84 36.22 10.74
N ALA A 961 -20.00 36.87 10.90
CA ALA A 961 -20.31 37.73 12.05
C ALA A 961 -20.52 36.96 13.37
N LYS A 962 -20.84 35.66 13.31
CA LYS A 962 -21.21 34.84 14.47
C LYS A 962 -20.17 33.79 14.87
N SER A 963 -18.96 33.81 14.31
CA SER A 963 -17.90 32.86 14.68
C SER A 963 -16.49 33.44 14.64
N ARG A 964 -15.55 32.84 15.38
CA ARG A 964 -14.12 33.18 15.31
C ARG A 964 -13.39 32.38 14.23
N HIS A 965 -13.60 31.06 14.22
CA HIS A 965 -13.04 30.16 13.23
C HIS A 965 -14.15 29.61 12.32
N GLN A 966 -13.90 29.49 11.02
CA GLN A 966 -14.82 28.90 10.05
C GLN A 966 -14.16 27.79 9.22
N ILE A 967 -14.88 26.68 9.01
CA ILE A 967 -14.53 25.64 8.03
C ILE A 967 -15.69 25.51 7.05
N PHE A 968 -15.52 26.01 5.83
CA PHE A 968 -16.51 25.96 4.76
C PHE A 968 -16.30 24.73 3.89
N LEU A 969 -17.24 23.79 3.89
CA LEU A 969 -17.22 22.63 3.00
C LEU A 969 -17.97 22.97 1.72
N LEU A 970 -17.25 22.95 0.59
CA LEU A 970 -17.69 23.54 -0.66
C LEU A 970 -17.74 22.55 -1.82
N ASP A 971 -18.80 22.68 -2.62
CA ASP A 971 -19.04 22.01 -3.89
C ASP A 971 -19.63 23.05 -4.85
N ALA A 972 -18.77 23.78 -5.56
CA ALA A 972 -19.21 24.90 -6.39
C ALA A 972 -20.11 24.46 -7.57
N ALA A 973 -20.03 23.17 -7.96
CA ALA A 973 -20.79 22.56 -9.05
C ALA A 973 -22.06 21.84 -8.56
N GLN A 974 -22.64 22.29 -7.45
CA GLN A 974 -23.99 21.91 -6.99
C GLN A 974 -24.92 23.13 -6.71
N SER A 975 -24.55 24.35 -7.13
CA SER A 975 -25.42 25.53 -7.01
C SER A 975 -26.51 25.52 -8.08
N VAL A 976 -27.72 25.04 -7.72
CA VAL A 976 -28.82 24.76 -8.66
C VAL A 976 -30.10 25.54 -8.38
N ARG A 977 -30.03 26.64 -7.61
CA ARG A 977 -31.19 27.52 -7.35
C ARG A 977 -30.83 29.00 -7.37
N PRO A 978 -31.73 29.89 -7.85
CA PRO A 978 -31.62 31.35 -7.70
C PRO A 978 -31.25 31.86 -6.29
N ALA A 979 -31.70 31.17 -5.23
CA ALA A 979 -31.48 31.58 -3.85
C ALA A 979 -30.15 31.12 -3.24
N ASP A 980 -29.39 30.23 -3.90
CA ASP A 980 -28.07 29.75 -3.44
C ASP A 980 -27.01 30.89 -3.55
N LEU A 981 -25.79 30.69 -3.03
CA LEU A 981 -24.73 31.71 -3.13
C LEU A 981 -24.26 31.91 -4.59
N PRO A 982 -24.01 33.17 -5.03
CA PRO A 982 -23.43 33.44 -6.34
C PRO A 982 -22.04 32.83 -6.53
N SER A 983 -21.74 32.47 -7.78
CA SER A 983 -20.43 31.95 -8.22
C SER A 983 -19.25 32.85 -7.85
N GLU A 984 -19.47 34.16 -7.83
CA GLU A 984 -18.44 35.17 -7.56
C GLU A 984 -18.08 35.18 -6.07
N VAL A 985 -19.08 35.05 -5.19
CA VAL A 985 -18.92 34.97 -3.73
C VAL A 985 -18.19 33.67 -3.36
N LEU A 986 -18.57 32.55 -3.98
CA LEU A 986 -17.92 31.25 -3.76
C LEU A 986 -16.47 31.23 -4.30
N SER A 987 -16.22 31.87 -5.44
CA SER A 987 -14.86 31.99 -6.01
C SER A 987 -13.97 32.89 -5.16
N GLY A 988 -14.50 34.01 -4.64
CA GLY A 988 -13.81 34.87 -3.69
C GLY A 988 -13.43 34.12 -2.41
N LEU A 989 -14.37 33.38 -1.81
CA LEU A 989 -14.12 32.57 -0.61
C LEU A 989 -13.00 31.54 -0.82
N VAL A 990 -12.93 30.91 -2.00
CA VAL A 990 -11.82 30.00 -2.38
C VAL A 990 -10.51 30.75 -2.58
N ALA A 991 -10.53 31.94 -3.19
CA ALA A 991 -9.34 32.76 -3.39
C ALA A 991 -8.74 33.26 -2.06
N ASP A 992 -9.59 33.77 -1.15
CA ASP A 992 -9.23 34.15 0.22
C ASP A 992 -8.50 33.00 0.95
N ALA A 993 -9.08 31.79 0.89
CA ALA A 993 -8.53 30.60 1.54
C ALA A 993 -7.22 30.11 0.90
N ARG A 994 -7.05 30.29 -0.41
CA ARG A 994 -5.78 29.98 -1.09
C ARG A 994 -4.68 30.97 -0.72
N ALA A 995 -5.00 32.26 -0.64
CA ALA A 995 -4.06 33.29 -0.22
C ALA A 995 -3.53 33.07 1.22
N SER A 996 -4.40 32.63 2.14
CA SER A 996 -4.02 32.29 3.52
C SER A 996 -3.41 30.90 3.71
N ARG A 997 -3.28 30.09 2.64
CA ARG A 997 -2.89 28.66 2.67
C ARG A 997 -3.81 27.78 3.54
N ARG A 998 -5.10 28.13 3.61
CA ARG A 998 -6.17 27.39 4.31
C ARG A 998 -7.21 26.78 3.34
N HIS A 999 -6.84 26.59 2.08
CA HIS A 999 -7.62 25.86 1.08
C HIS A 999 -7.14 24.40 1.00
N PHE A 1000 -8.07 23.46 1.21
CA PHE A 1000 -7.84 22.02 1.17
C PHE A 1000 -8.73 21.40 0.10
N GLN A 1001 -8.17 20.51 -0.72
CA GLN A 1001 -8.87 19.89 -1.85
C GLN A 1001 -8.98 18.38 -1.66
N LEU A 1002 -10.19 17.91 -1.36
CA LEU A 1002 -10.52 16.48 -1.40
C LEU A 1002 -10.66 16.05 -2.86
N ARG A 1003 -10.08 14.89 -3.18
CA ARG A 1003 -9.99 14.31 -4.53
C ARG A 1003 -10.50 12.88 -4.59
N THR A 1004 -10.40 12.12 -3.50
CA THR A 1004 -10.82 10.71 -3.48
C THR A 1004 -12.34 10.61 -3.55
N GLN A 1005 -12.84 10.07 -4.66
CA GLN A 1005 -14.26 9.82 -4.88
C GLN A 1005 -14.67 8.50 -4.21
N MET A 1006 -15.64 8.55 -3.28
CA MET A 1006 -16.15 7.37 -2.58
C MET A 1006 -17.58 6.97 -2.96
N ARG A 1007 -18.36 7.90 -3.54
CA ARG A 1007 -19.80 7.69 -3.81
C ARG A 1007 -20.07 6.72 -4.94
N VAL A 1008 -19.24 6.72 -5.98
CA VAL A 1008 -19.47 5.97 -7.23
C VAL A 1008 -18.32 5.00 -7.43
N ARG A 1009 -18.62 3.71 -7.66
CA ARG A 1009 -17.59 2.69 -7.92
C ARG A 1009 -16.74 2.96 -9.18
N ALA A 1010 -17.31 3.67 -10.17
CA ALA A 1010 -16.59 4.18 -11.34
C ALA A 1010 -15.62 5.35 -11.07
N GLY A 1011 -15.48 5.79 -9.82
CA GLY A 1011 -14.57 6.87 -9.42
C GLY A 1011 -14.98 8.26 -9.91
N SER A 1012 -14.03 9.20 -9.88
CA SER A 1012 -14.21 10.59 -10.30
C SER A 1012 -14.44 10.73 -11.80
N ASP A 1013 -13.86 9.85 -12.60
CA ASP A 1013 -13.96 9.83 -14.06
C ASP A 1013 -15.41 9.78 -14.56
N PHE A 1014 -16.28 9.02 -13.89
CA PHE A 1014 -17.72 8.99 -14.20
C PHE A 1014 -18.41 10.31 -13.91
N VAL A 1015 -18.11 10.97 -12.79
CA VAL A 1015 -18.70 12.29 -12.45
C VAL A 1015 -18.28 13.34 -13.46
N SER A 1016 -17.01 13.35 -13.87
CA SER A 1016 -16.50 14.20 -14.95
C SER A 1016 -17.17 13.86 -16.29
N TYR A 1017 -17.36 12.58 -16.60
CA TYR A 1017 -18.02 12.14 -17.84
C TYR A 1017 -19.50 12.54 -17.91
N VAL A 1018 -20.26 12.35 -16.82
CA VAL A 1018 -21.67 12.75 -16.72
C VAL A 1018 -21.81 14.28 -16.87
N ARG A 1019 -20.94 15.06 -16.21
CA ARG A 1019 -20.89 16.51 -16.40
C ARG A 1019 -20.54 16.88 -17.85
N TRP A 1020 -19.57 16.19 -18.45
CA TRP A 1020 -19.15 16.43 -19.83
C TRP A 1020 -20.28 16.16 -20.82
N ILE A 1021 -20.94 15.00 -20.78
CA ILE A 1021 -22.03 14.70 -21.73
C ILE A 1021 -23.27 15.60 -21.55
N LEU A 1022 -23.45 16.19 -20.35
CA LEU A 1022 -24.49 17.19 -20.06
C LEU A 1022 -24.01 18.65 -20.15
N ASP A 1023 -22.77 18.92 -20.58
CA ASP A 1023 -22.27 20.29 -20.70
C ASP A 1023 -23.07 21.05 -21.79
N PRO A 1024 -23.60 22.25 -21.47
CA PRO A 1024 -24.52 22.97 -22.33
C PRO A 1024 -23.88 23.67 -23.54
N HIS A 1025 -22.55 23.81 -23.60
CA HIS A 1025 -21.89 24.49 -24.70
C HIS A 1025 -21.96 23.66 -26.02
N PRO A 1026 -22.00 24.32 -27.20
CA PRO A 1026 -22.01 23.62 -28.49
C PRO A 1026 -20.83 22.66 -28.67
N LEU A 1027 -21.11 21.48 -29.23
CA LEU A 1027 -20.14 20.39 -29.37
C LEU A 1027 -19.06 20.65 -30.43
N SER A 1028 -17.95 21.27 -30.02
CA SER A 1028 -16.76 21.51 -30.85
C SER A 1028 -16.09 20.24 -31.39
N LEU A 1029 -16.18 19.12 -30.67
CA LEU A 1029 -15.67 17.81 -31.05
C LEU A 1029 -16.73 16.71 -30.88
N PRO A 1030 -16.60 15.54 -31.53
CA PRO A 1030 -17.42 14.37 -31.23
C PRO A 1030 -17.18 13.91 -29.78
N ARG A 1031 -18.24 13.70 -29.01
CA ARG A 1031 -18.15 12.98 -27.73
C ARG A 1031 -18.07 11.47 -28.00
N VAL A 1032 -17.39 10.73 -27.12
CA VAL A 1032 -17.08 9.29 -27.30
C VAL A 1032 -17.60 8.52 -26.09
N LEU A 1033 -18.17 7.34 -26.31
CA LEU A 1033 -18.59 6.42 -25.24
C LEU A 1033 -17.39 6.02 -24.37
N ARG A 1034 -17.56 6.02 -23.04
CA ARG A 1034 -16.53 5.63 -22.07
C ARG A 1034 -16.97 4.40 -21.28
N ASP A 1035 -16.05 3.46 -21.11
CA ASP A 1035 -16.22 2.30 -20.23
C ASP A 1035 -15.84 2.66 -18.78
N PHE A 1036 -16.51 2.00 -17.83
CA PHE A 1036 -16.36 2.15 -16.38
C PHE A 1036 -16.22 0.79 -15.67
N GLY A 1037 -16.01 -0.31 -16.40
CA GLY A 1037 -15.81 -1.65 -15.85
C GLY A 1037 -17.07 -2.19 -15.16
N ASP A 1038 -16.95 -2.59 -13.90
CA ASP A 1038 -18.06 -3.18 -13.12
C ASP A 1038 -19.21 -2.20 -12.79
N TYR A 1039 -19.11 -0.92 -13.19
CA TYR A 1039 -20.15 0.07 -12.91
C TYR A 1039 -21.25 0.06 -13.97
N ASP A 1040 -22.47 -0.24 -13.53
CA ASP A 1040 -23.58 -0.56 -14.42
C ASP A 1040 -24.30 0.69 -14.96
N PHE A 1041 -23.71 1.33 -15.97
CA PHE A 1041 -24.21 2.57 -16.60
C PHE A 1041 -24.87 2.30 -17.95
N ARG A 1042 -26.21 2.49 -18.08
CA ARG A 1042 -26.96 2.13 -19.30
C ARG A 1042 -28.09 3.09 -19.68
N THR A 1043 -28.36 3.19 -20.99
CA THR A 1043 -29.57 3.84 -21.54
C THR A 1043 -30.68 2.85 -21.86
N PHE A 1044 -31.93 3.31 -21.70
CA PHE A 1044 -33.16 2.58 -22.00
C PHE A 1044 -34.02 3.34 -23.01
N ASP A 1045 -34.72 2.58 -23.88
CA ASP A 1045 -35.72 3.09 -24.84
C ASP A 1045 -37.14 3.18 -24.28
N CYS A 1046 -37.36 2.62 -23.08
CA CYS A 1046 -38.65 2.35 -22.49
C CYS A 1046 -38.56 2.45 -20.96
N VAL A 1047 -39.30 3.39 -20.37
CA VAL A 1047 -39.26 3.66 -18.92
C VAL A 1047 -39.77 2.48 -18.08
N ALA A 1048 -40.76 1.71 -18.56
CA ALA A 1048 -41.22 0.48 -17.89
C ALA A 1048 -40.06 -0.52 -17.70
N ARG A 1049 -39.28 -0.80 -18.76
CA ARG A 1049 -38.11 -1.69 -18.65
C ARG A 1049 -37.04 -1.16 -17.68
N MET A 1050 -36.87 0.17 -17.60
CA MET A 1050 -35.96 0.78 -16.64
C MET A 1050 -36.46 0.64 -15.20
N ARG A 1051 -37.76 0.86 -14.96
CA ARG A 1051 -38.42 0.64 -13.65
C ARG A 1051 -38.28 -0.81 -13.21
N ASP A 1052 -38.60 -1.76 -14.09
CA ASP A 1052 -38.61 -3.19 -13.76
C ASP A 1052 -37.19 -3.69 -13.45
N GLN A 1053 -36.16 -3.11 -14.09
CA GLN A 1053 -34.76 -3.32 -13.70
C GLN A 1053 -34.39 -2.66 -12.36
N ILE A 1054 -34.90 -1.46 -12.05
CA ILE A 1054 -34.74 -0.86 -10.71
C ILE A 1054 -35.39 -1.71 -9.62
N PHE A 1055 -36.57 -2.31 -9.88
CA PHE A 1055 -37.23 -3.23 -8.96
C PHE A 1055 -36.39 -4.50 -8.72
N GLN A 1056 -35.81 -5.07 -9.78
CA GLN A 1056 -34.87 -6.19 -9.65
C GLN A 1056 -33.66 -5.80 -8.80
N ARG A 1057 -33.05 -4.63 -9.04
CA ARG A 1057 -31.89 -4.16 -8.25
C ARG A 1057 -32.25 -3.85 -6.79
N ASP A 1058 -33.47 -3.40 -6.47
CA ASP A 1058 -33.89 -3.20 -5.07
C ASP A 1058 -34.00 -4.54 -4.34
N ALA A 1059 -34.52 -5.57 -5.01
CA ALA A 1059 -34.58 -6.93 -4.45
C ALA A 1059 -33.18 -7.57 -4.27
N GLU A 1060 -32.21 -7.22 -5.12
CA GLU A 1060 -30.83 -7.73 -5.03
C GLU A 1060 -29.97 -7.03 -3.95
N VAL A 1061 -30.09 -5.70 -3.78
CA VAL A 1061 -29.16 -4.93 -2.93
C VAL A 1061 -29.79 -3.84 -2.05
N GLY A 1062 -31.08 -3.55 -2.23
CA GLY A 1062 -31.80 -2.45 -1.58
C GLY A 1062 -31.33 -1.05 -2.01
N LEU A 1063 -32.13 -0.03 -1.74
CA LEU A 1063 -31.90 1.36 -2.16
C LEU A 1063 -31.62 1.51 -3.66
N ALA A 1064 -32.40 0.83 -4.50
CA ALA A 1064 -32.59 1.19 -5.91
C ALA A 1064 -33.85 2.06 -6.03
N ARG A 1065 -33.76 3.24 -6.65
CA ARG A 1065 -34.89 4.21 -6.73
C ARG A 1065 -34.95 4.88 -8.09
N MET A 1066 -36.16 5.25 -8.52
CA MET A 1066 -36.37 6.12 -9.68
C MET A 1066 -36.33 7.59 -9.26
N VAL A 1067 -35.76 8.46 -10.10
CA VAL A 1067 -35.67 9.90 -9.86
C VAL A 1067 -35.84 10.70 -11.16
N ALA A 1068 -36.25 11.97 -11.04
CA ALA A 1068 -36.44 12.86 -12.18
C ALA A 1068 -36.15 14.34 -11.86
N GLY A 1069 -35.88 15.12 -12.91
CA GLY A 1069 -35.97 16.59 -12.87
C GLY A 1069 -37.43 17.05 -12.86
N TYR A 1070 -37.69 18.30 -12.50
CA TYR A 1070 -39.04 18.84 -12.30
C TYR A 1070 -39.79 19.11 -13.62
N ALA A 1071 -39.99 18.07 -14.44
CA ALA A 1071 -40.55 18.19 -15.78
C ALA A 1071 -42.07 17.92 -15.89
N TRP A 1072 -42.78 17.76 -14.76
CA TRP A 1072 -44.21 17.46 -14.69
C TRP A 1072 -44.90 18.21 -13.54
N GLU A 1073 -46.20 18.55 -13.70
CA GLU A 1073 -47.01 19.09 -12.60
C GLU A 1073 -47.24 18.03 -11.50
N TRP A 1074 -47.17 18.49 -10.25
CA TRP A 1074 -47.40 17.67 -9.06
C TRP A 1074 -48.89 17.57 -8.69
N LYS A 1075 -49.67 16.88 -9.54
CA LYS A 1075 -51.11 16.60 -9.36
C LYS A 1075 -51.38 15.88 -8.04
N THR A 1076 -50.55 14.91 -7.64
CA THR A 1076 -50.70 14.10 -6.41
C THR A 1076 -50.51 14.88 -5.10
N LYS A 1077 -50.10 16.16 -5.20
CA LYS A 1077 -50.11 17.09 -4.08
C LYS A 1077 -51.51 17.57 -3.70
N LYS A 1078 -52.48 17.48 -4.61
CA LYS A 1078 -53.90 17.85 -4.41
C LYS A 1078 -54.81 16.61 -4.39
N ASP A 1079 -54.64 15.71 -5.34
CA ASP A 1079 -55.47 14.51 -5.52
C ASP A 1079 -54.60 13.26 -5.44
N LYS A 1080 -54.76 12.47 -4.37
CA LYS A 1080 -53.97 11.24 -4.13
C LYS A 1080 -54.32 10.07 -5.04
N THR A 1081 -55.33 10.19 -5.91
CA THR A 1081 -55.71 9.17 -6.90
C THR A 1081 -55.20 9.45 -8.31
N ALA A 1082 -54.65 10.64 -8.55
CA ALA A 1082 -54.04 11.02 -9.81
C ALA A 1082 -52.63 10.41 -10.01
N PHE A 1083 -52.12 10.49 -11.24
CA PHE A 1083 -50.71 10.21 -11.58
C PHE A 1083 -50.04 11.50 -12.07
N ASP A 1084 -48.79 11.73 -11.69
CA ASP A 1084 -48.07 12.95 -12.03
C ASP A 1084 -47.35 12.84 -13.40
N ILE A 1085 -46.67 11.71 -13.59
CA ILE A 1085 -45.75 11.45 -14.70
C ILE A 1085 -46.38 10.37 -15.59
N GLU A 1086 -46.62 10.68 -16.85
CA GLU A 1086 -47.25 9.80 -17.83
C GLU A 1086 -46.35 9.71 -19.07
N ILE A 1087 -45.84 8.51 -19.37
CA ILE A 1087 -44.84 8.25 -20.41
C ILE A 1087 -45.25 6.97 -21.14
N GLY A 1088 -45.96 7.12 -22.26
CA GLY A 1088 -46.67 6.01 -22.91
C GLY A 1088 -47.66 5.37 -21.93
N ASP A 1089 -47.71 4.04 -21.89
CA ASP A 1089 -48.57 3.30 -20.94
C ASP A 1089 -48.06 3.33 -19.49
N THR A 1090 -46.87 3.90 -19.23
CA THR A 1090 -46.30 3.96 -17.87
C THR A 1090 -46.80 5.21 -17.15
N ARG A 1091 -47.49 4.99 -16.03
CA ARG A 1091 -47.93 6.06 -15.11
C ARG A 1091 -47.17 5.93 -13.79
N LEU A 1092 -46.66 7.06 -13.29
CA LEU A 1092 -45.88 7.16 -12.06
C LEU A 1092 -46.31 8.40 -11.26
N SER A 1093 -46.03 8.38 -9.96
CA SER A 1093 -46.34 9.48 -9.04
C SER A 1093 -45.07 10.00 -8.37
N TRP A 1094 -45.02 11.31 -8.12
CA TRP A 1094 -43.97 11.95 -7.35
C TRP A 1094 -43.99 11.49 -5.88
N ASN A 1095 -42.83 11.59 -5.23
CA ASN A 1095 -42.61 11.30 -3.82
C ASN A 1095 -43.77 11.78 -2.89
N SER A 1096 -44.38 10.88 -2.11
CA SER A 1096 -45.53 11.20 -1.27
C SER A 1096 -45.16 12.00 -0.01
N THR A 1097 -43.94 11.83 0.50
CA THR A 1097 -43.36 12.60 1.60
C THR A 1097 -42.27 13.56 1.11
N ALA A 1098 -42.03 14.65 1.84
CA ALA A 1098 -40.98 15.63 1.51
C ALA A 1098 -39.67 15.44 2.30
N THR A 1099 -39.67 14.52 3.27
CA THR A 1099 -38.55 14.23 4.18
C THR A 1099 -38.45 12.73 4.37
N ASP A 1100 -37.23 12.19 4.35
CA ASP A 1100 -36.95 10.75 4.49
C ASP A 1100 -37.71 9.84 3.51
N TRP A 1101 -38.00 10.37 2.31
CA TRP A 1101 -38.76 9.66 1.28
C TRP A 1101 -38.14 8.32 0.90
N ILE A 1102 -36.82 8.26 0.71
CA ILE A 1102 -36.09 7.06 0.23
C ILE A 1102 -36.31 5.84 1.14
N SER A 1103 -36.48 6.10 2.44
CA SER A 1103 -36.69 5.12 3.51
C SER A 1103 -38.16 4.70 3.67
N SER A 1104 -39.10 5.37 2.98
CA SER A 1104 -40.53 5.06 3.05
C SER A 1104 -40.89 3.79 2.27
N SER A 1105 -41.97 3.11 2.67
CA SER A 1105 -42.44 1.86 2.05
C SER A 1105 -42.75 2.00 0.56
N ASN A 1106 -43.20 3.18 0.13
CA ASN A 1106 -43.69 3.42 -1.23
C ASN A 1106 -42.59 3.96 -2.16
N ALA A 1107 -41.38 4.20 -1.63
CA ALA A 1107 -40.28 4.87 -2.35
C ALA A 1107 -39.80 4.12 -3.61
N LEU A 1108 -40.08 2.83 -3.72
CA LEU A 1108 -39.73 2.03 -4.89
C LEU A 1108 -40.68 2.32 -6.07
N GLU A 1109 -41.97 2.51 -5.81
CA GLU A 1109 -43.00 2.74 -6.84
C GLU A 1109 -43.14 4.22 -7.22
N GLU A 1110 -42.75 5.12 -6.31
CA GLU A 1110 -42.73 6.57 -6.50
C GLU A 1110 -41.45 7.06 -7.23
N VAL A 1111 -41.51 8.26 -7.80
CA VAL A 1111 -40.36 8.95 -8.40
C VAL A 1111 -39.86 10.04 -7.46
N GLY A 1112 -38.55 9.99 -7.16
CA GLY A 1112 -37.87 11.00 -6.36
C GLY A 1112 -37.54 12.25 -7.13
N SER A 1113 -37.70 13.40 -6.49
CA SER A 1113 -37.23 14.69 -7.01
C SER A 1113 -35.82 15.01 -6.52
N ILE A 1114 -35.11 15.92 -7.21
CA ILE A 1114 -33.80 16.43 -6.75
C ILE A 1114 -33.84 16.94 -5.29
N HIS A 1115 -34.96 17.53 -4.87
CA HIS A 1115 -35.14 18.06 -3.51
C HIS A 1115 -35.32 16.98 -2.44
N THR A 1116 -35.66 15.74 -2.82
CA THR A 1116 -35.81 14.60 -1.88
C THR A 1116 -34.66 13.59 -1.93
N VAL A 1117 -33.93 13.49 -3.06
CA VAL A 1117 -32.75 12.61 -3.18
C VAL A 1117 -31.39 13.28 -2.87
N GLN A 1118 -31.32 14.62 -2.81
CA GLN A 1118 -30.09 15.30 -2.37
C GLN A 1118 -29.68 14.85 -0.96
N GLY A 1119 -28.37 14.81 -0.69
CA GLY A 1119 -27.80 14.31 0.56
C GLY A 1119 -27.63 12.79 0.63
N TYR A 1120 -28.42 12.01 -0.11
CA TYR A 1120 -28.41 10.54 -0.05
C TYR A 1120 -27.60 9.87 -1.17
N ASP A 1121 -27.11 8.66 -0.87
CA ASP A 1121 -26.42 7.76 -1.80
C ASP A 1121 -27.25 6.48 -1.99
N LEU A 1122 -27.54 6.11 -3.24
CA LEU A 1122 -28.37 4.97 -3.64
C LEU A 1122 -27.48 3.83 -4.18
N ASN A 1123 -27.86 2.56 -4.04
CA ASN A 1123 -27.09 1.49 -4.70
C ASN A 1123 -27.25 1.56 -6.22
N TYR A 1124 -28.47 1.79 -6.70
CA TYR A 1124 -28.79 2.02 -8.11
C TYR A 1124 -29.76 3.20 -8.26
N VAL A 1125 -29.67 3.94 -9.36
CA VAL A 1125 -30.58 5.05 -9.66
C VAL A 1125 -31.12 4.97 -11.08
N GLY A 1126 -32.44 5.09 -11.25
CA GLY A 1126 -33.10 5.19 -12.55
C GLY A 1126 -33.50 6.62 -12.83
N VAL A 1127 -32.74 7.33 -13.67
CA VAL A 1127 -32.96 8.74 -13.97
C VAL A 1127 -33.86 8.90 -15.19
N ILE A 1128 -35.02 9.52 -14.97
CA ILE A 1128 -35.93 9.96 -16.04
C ILE A 1128 -35.60 11.43 -16.34
N ILE A 1129 -35.05 11.69 -17.53
CA ILE A 1129 -34.87 13.03 -18.07
C ILE A 1129 -36.16 13.41 -18.81
N GLY A 1130 -36.79 14.50 -18.38
CA GLY A 1130 -38.06 14.99 -18.90
C GLY A 1130 -37.96 15.73 -20.23
N LEU A 1131 -38.94 16.60 -20.48
CA LEU A 1131 -38.95 17.50 -21.63
C LEU A 1131 -38.41 18.90 -21.29
N ASP A 1132 -38.06 19.16 -20.02
CA ASP A 1132 -37.41 20.38 -19.54
C ASP A 1132 -35.97 20.55 -20.06
N LEU A 1133 -35.32 19.45 -20.45
CA LEU A 1133 -34.03 19.42 -21.14
C LEU A 1133 -34.15 18.68 -22.48
N ARG A 1134 -33.62 19.28 -23.55
CA ARG A 1134 -33.70 18.79 -24.94
C ARG A 1134 -32.36 18.95 -25.65
N PHE A 1135 -32.19 18.28 -26.79
CA PHE A 1135 -30.99 18.38 -27.63
C PHE A 1135 -31.36 18.76 -29.07
N ASP A 1136 -30.69 19.77 -29.63
CA ASP A 1136 -30.81 20.17 -31.02
C ASP A 1136 -29.71 19.45 -31.85
N PRO A 1137 -30.06 18.51 -32.76
CA PRO A 1137 -29.07 17.80 -33.57
C PRO A 1137 -28.37 18.67 -34.63
N ALA A 1138 -28.99 19.77 -35.06
CA ALA A 1138 -28.46 20.67 -36.08
C ALA A 1138 -27.50 21.71 -35.45
N GLN A 1139 -27.88 22.30 -34.32
CA GLN A 1139 -27.02 23.21 -33.55
C GLN A 1139 -26.03 22.46 -32.62
N ARG A 1140 -26.17 21.14 -32.49
CA ARG A 1140 -25.34 20.25 -31.66
C ARG A 1140 -25.15 20.79 -30.24
N ARG A 1141 -26.24 21.19 -29.59
CA ARG A 1141 -26.26 21.72 -28.22
C ARG A 1141 -27.49 21.29 -27.45
N LEU A 1142 -27.39 21.38 -26.12
CA LEU A 1142 -28.55 21.25 -25.23
C LEU A 1142 -29.32 22.58 -25.19
N PHE A 1143 -30.63 22.50 -24.96
CA PHE A 1143 -31.49 23.66 -24.69
C PHE A 1143 -32.62 23.25 -23.74
N ILE A 1144 -33.29 24.25 -23.15
CA ILE A 1144 -34.41 24.03 -22.21
C ILE A 1144 -35.77 24.29 -22.85
N ASP A 1145 -36.78 23.75 -22.18
CA ASP A 1145 -38.18 24.11 -22.38
C ASP A 1145 -38.71 24.71 -21.06
N ARG A 1146 -38.91 26.03 -21.05
CA ARG A 1146 -39.36 26.76 -19.86
C ARG A 1146 -40.75 26.35 -19.40
N ASP A 1147 -41.63 25.87 -20.29
CA ASP A 1147 -43.00 25.50 -19.94
C ASP A 1147 -43.06 24.06 -19.43
N SER A 1148 -42.18 23.18 -19.93
CA SER A 1148 -41.95 21.86 -19.36
C SER A 1148 -41.25 21.89 -17.98
N TYR A 1149 -40.66 23.00 -17.51
CA TYR A 1149 -39.99 23.07 -16.19
C TYR A 1149 -40.90 23.61 -15.08
N PHE A 1150 -41.33 22.76 -14.14
CA PHE A 1150 -42.36 23.05 -13.14
C PHE A 1150 -41.85 23.52 -11.76
N ASP A 1151 -40.53 23.56 -11.51
CA ASP A 1151 -40.03 24.13 -10.24
C ASP A 1151 -40.15 25.67 -10.23
N LYS A 1152 -41.25 26.15 -9.62
CA LYS A 1152 -41.55 27.57 -9.44
C LYS A 1152 -40.51 28.34 -8.63
N LYS A 1153 -39.68 27.66 -7.82
CA LYS A 1153 -38.55 28.27 -7.09
C LYS A 1153 -37.22 28.11 -7.83
N GLY A 1154 -37.08 27.05 -8.62
CA GLY A 1154 -35.97 26.85 -9.55
C GLY A 1154 -35.92 27.90 -10.67
N LYS A 1155 -37.06 28.50 -11.05
CA LYS A 1155 -37.15 29.59 -12.06
C LYS A 1155 -37.69 30.93 -11.54
N GLU A 1156 -37.57 31.20 -10.22
CA GLU A 1156 -38.01 32.47 -9.62
C GLU A 1156 -36.98 33.58 -9.86
N ASN A 1157 -37.40 34.70 -10.47
CA ASN A 1157 -36.58 35.93 -10.53
C ASN A 1157 -36.42 36.54 -9.13
N ASN A 1158 -35.32 37.27 -8.89
CA ASN A 1158 -35.00 37.85 -7.59
C ASN A 1158 -35.16 39.38 -7.61
N PRO A 1159 -36.38 39.92 -7.36
CA PRO A 1159 -36.63 41.36 -7.39
C PRO A 1159 -35.89 42.11 -6.28
N ALA A 1160 -35.58 41.46 -5.15
CA ALA A 1160 -34.86 42.09 -4.03
C ALA A 1160 -33.39 42.42 -4.36
N LEU A 1161 -32.83 41.80 -5.40
CA LEU A 1161 -31.50 42.09 -5.97
C LEU A 1161 -31.56 42.59 -7.43
N GLY A 1162 -32.76 42.88 -7.95
CA GLY A 1162 -32.97 43.30 -9.35
C GLY A 1162 -32.57 42.27 -10.42
N ARG A 1163 -32.45 40.98 -10.08
CA ARG A 1163 -31.95 39.94 -11.00
C ARG A 1163 -33.06 39.15 -11.68
N THR A 1164 -32.90 38.92 -12.97
CA THR A 1164 -33.67 37.98 -13.79
C THR A 1164 -32.78 36.83 -14.24
N TYR A 1165 -33.35 35.64 -14.45
CA TYR A 1165 -32.60 34.45 -14.89
C TYR A 1165 -32.89 34.10 -16.35
N SER A 1166 -31.82 34.04 -17.14
CA SER A 1166 -31.84 33.73 -18.58
C SER A 1166 -32.13 32.24 -18.84
N ASP A 1167 -32.36 31.89 -20.10
CA ASP A 1167 -32.52 30.50 -20.51
C ASP A 1167 -31.22 29.72 -20.33
N ASP A 1168 -30.07 30.37 -20.49
CA ASP A 1168 -28.75 29.78 -20.24
C ASP A 1168 -28.47 29.57 -18.74
N ASP A 1169 -28.98 30.45 -17.86
CA ASP A 1169 -28.93 30.24 -16.41
C ASP A 1169 -29.76 29.03 -15.98
N LEU A 1170 -30.97 28.90 -16.52
CA LEU A 1170 -31.86 27.78 -16.26
C LEU A 1170 -31.31 26.48 -16.87
N LEU A 1171 -30.72 26.53 -18.07
CA LEU A 1171 -30.03 25.42 -18.71
C LEU A 1171 -28.87 24.93 -17.83
N ARG A 1172 -28.03 25.83 -17.31
CA ARG A 1172 -26.95 25.52 -16.35
C ARG A 1172 -27.49 24.85 -15.08
N PHE A 1173 -28.61 25.33 -14.52
CA PHE A 1173 -29.21 24.70 -13.35
C PHE A 1173 -29.82 23.32 -13.66
N ILE A 1174 -30.52 23.16 -14.79
CA ILE A 1174 -31.19 21.92 -15.18
C ILE A 1174 -30.19 20.82 -15.55
N THR A 1175 -29.14 21.11 -16.34
CA THR A 1175 -28.08 20.13 -16.63
C THR A 1175 -27.34 19.72 -15.36
N GLN A 1176 -27.09 20.65 -14.43
CA GLN A 1176 -26.46 20.36 -13.15
C GLN A 1176 -27.38 19.56 -12.20
N ILE A 1177 -28.70 19.78 -12.23
CA ILE A 1177 -29.69 18.90 -11.57
C ILE A 1177 -29.56 17.47 -12.11
N TYR A 1178 -29.63 17.27 -13.43
CA TYR A 1178 -29.55 15.94 -14.02
C TYR A 1178 -28.19 15.27 -13.79
N ALA A 1179 -27.09 16.01 -13.81
CA ALA A 1179 -25.76 15.49 -13.43
C ALA A 1179 -25.71 15.04 -11.96
N VAL A 1180 -26.35 15.77 -11.05
CA VAL A 1180 -26.45 15.41 -9.62
C VAL A 1180 -27.40 14.23 -9.37
N LEU A 1181 -28.37 13.96 -10.26
CA LEU A 1181 -29.21 12.76 -10.24
C LEU A 1181 -28.47 11.53 -10.78
N MET A 1182 -27.83 11.64 -11.94
CA MET A 1182 -27.08 10.55 -12.60
C MET A 1182 -25.85 10.08 -11.80
N THR A 1183 -25.38 10.88 -10.84
CA THR A 1183 -24.25 10.54 -9.95
C THR A 1183 -24.68 10.03 -8.57
N ARG A 1184 -25.96 9.66 -8.37
CA ARG A 1184 -26.46 9.09 -7.09
C ARG A 1184 -26.20 7.59 -6.92
N GLY A 1185 -26.00 6.85 -8.01
CA GLY A 1185 -25.82 5.39 -7.98
C GLY A 1185 -24.40 4.98 -7.58
N ILE A 1186 -24.27 4.19 -6.52
CA ILE A 1186 -23.00 3.62 -6.05
C ILE A 1186 -22.52 2.50 -6.98
N ARG A 1187 -23.45 1.65 -7.45
CA ARG A 1187 -23.18 0.45 -8.26
C ARG A 1187 -23.60 0.60 -9.73
N GLY A 1188 -24.59 1.43 -10.03
CA GLY A 1188 -25.03 1.71 -11.40
C GLY A 1188 -26.04 2.84 -11.52
N THR A 1189 -26.17 3.34 -12.75
CA THR A 1189 -27.10 4.41 -13.15
C THR A 1189 -27.78 4.01 -14.45
N TYR A 1190 -29.11 4.00 -14.45
CA TYR A 1190 -29.93 3.79 -15.64
C TYR A 1190 -30.54 5.12 -16.09
N VAL A 1191 -30.61 5.35 -17.40
CA VAL A 1191 -31.05 6.63 -17.97
C VAL A 1191 -32.13 6.41 -19.04
N TYR A 1192 -33.22 7.15 -18.92
CA TYR A 1192 -34.25 7.29 -19.96
C TYR A 1192 -34.48 8.77 -20.25
N ALA A 1193 -34.50 9.17 -21.52
CA ALA A 1193 -34.80 10.54 -21.94
C ALA A 1193 -36.12 10.61 -22.69
N CYS A 1194 -37.01 11.53 -22.30
CA CYS A 1194 -38.31 11.72 -22.94
C CYS A 1194 -38.17 12.30 -24.35
N ASP A 1195 -37.32 13.32 -24.52
CA ASP A 1195 -37.05 13.94 -25.82
C ASP A 1195 -36.29 12.98 -26.77
N PRO A 1196 -36.78 12.73 -28.01
CA PRO A 1196 -36.15 11.79 -28.93
C PRO A 1196 -34.74 12.20 -29.40
N GLY A 1197 -34.48 13.49 -29.56
CA GLY A 1197 -33.17 14.01 -29.97
C GLY A 1197 -32.14 13.80 -28.87
N LEU A 1198 -32.52 14.10 -27.64
CA LEU A 1198 -31.69 13.83 -26.46
C LEU A 1198 -31.46 12.32 -26.24
N ARG A 1199 -32.46 11.47 -26.53
CA ARG A 1199 -32.35 10.01 -26.38
C ARG A 1199 -31.32 9.41 -27.33
N GLU A 1200 -31.38 9.71 -28.63
CA GLU A 1200 -30.39 9.19 -29.59
C GLU A 1200 -29.00 9.79 -29.36
N TYR A 1201 -28.91 11.06 -28.92
CA TYR A 1201 -27.66 11.67 -28.46
C TYR A 1201 -27.00 10.90 -27.31
N LEU A 1202 -27.75 10.65 -26.22
CA LEU A 1202 -27.21 9.94 -25.05
C LEU A 1202 -26.90 8.47 -25.35
N LYS A 1203 -27.66 7.82 -26.23
CA LYS A 1203 -27.44 6.44 -26.70
C LYS A 1203 -26.13 6.26 -27.49
N GLY A 1204 -25.58 7.33 -28.06
CA GLY A 1204 -24.24 7.33 -28.65
C GLY A 1204 -23.09 7.41 -27.62
N LEU A 1205 -23.39 7.71 -26.35
CA LEU A 1205 -22.42 8.02 -25.30
C LEU A 1205 -22.54 7.11 -24.07
N ILE A 1206 -23.69 6.48 -23.87
CA ILE A 1206 -23.99 5.60 -22.73
C ILE A 1206 -24.41 4.22 -23.29
N PRO A 1207 -23.80 3.11 -22.83
CA PRO A 1207 -24.13 1.75 -23.30
C PRO A 1207 -25.64 1.47 -23.36
N PHE A 1208 -26.13 1.02 -24.50
CA PHE A 1208 -27.56 0.80 -24.71
C PHE A 1208 -28.00 -0.60 -24.28
N HIS A 1209 -29.07 -0.71 -23.49
CA HIS A 1209 -29.62 -2.02 -23.10
C HIS A 1209 -30.41 -2.68 -24.24
N SER A 1210 -29.70 -3.50 -25.03
CA SER A 1210 -30.27 -4.31 -26.11
C SER A 1210 -31.27 -5.36 -25.60
N ARG A 1211 -32.20 -5.78 -26.46
CA ARG A 1211 -33.27 -6.74 -26.12
C ARG A 1211 -32.83 -8.22 -26.06
N ASN A 1212 -31.54 -8.54 -26.15
CA ASN A 1212 -31.08 -9.93 -26.21
C ASN A 1212 -29.70 -10.11 -25.54
N PRO A 1213 -29.56 -10.99 -24.53
CA PRO A 1213 -28.27 -11.38 -23.93
C PRO A 1213 -27.56 -12.50 -24.71
N LEU A 1214 -27.84 -12.63 -26.01
CA LEU A 1214 -27.27 -13.64 -26.90
C LEU A 1214 -26.92 -13.01 -28.26
N ARG A 1215 -25.71 -12.45 -28.35
CA ARG A 1215 -24.94 -12.21 -29.58
C ARG A 1215 -23.46 -12.01 -29.24
#